data_AF-A0A6I4VE63-F1
#
_entry.id   AF-A0A6I4VE63-F1
#
_cell.length_a   1.000
_cell.length_b   1.000
_cell.length_c   1.000
_cell.angle_alpha   90.00
_cell.angle_beta   90.00
_cell.angle_gamma   90.00
#
_symmetry.space_group_name_H-M   'P 1'
#
loop_
_entity.id
_entity.type
_entity.pdbx_description
1 polymer ?
#
loop_
_entity_poly.entity_id
_entity_poly.type
_entity_poly.pdbx_seq_one_letter_code
_entity_poly.pdbx_strand_id
1 'polypeptide(L)'
;MVKIYIDGKEYDINKANNLLQACLSLGFDIPYFCWHPALGSVGSCRLCAVKQFKNFEDSEGRLVMSCMTPILDYNFISINDIEVKKIRKSMIELIMINHPHDCPVCEEGGNCHLQDMTVMTEHNSRRYRFNKRTHHNQKLGPFISHEMNRCISCYRCVRYYKDYADGKDLGVYGTHDNLYFGRVEDGILESEFSGNLVEICPTGVFTDKTHSKKYNRKWDMQFAPSICQQCCIGCNISPSERYGEIHHIENRYNININSYFLCDRGRFGYGYVNRKDRPRHPEQLRGKDRIVLNAEQAVNAAADIIRQAKRVIGIGSQRASIESNFALRQLVGEKNFSTGIPYIEHNNLELILKILQEGGIYSPSLREIESYTAVLILGEDITQVAARLALSVRQAIKNRAYEIAANQQISDWNVSAVFNISQNAKNPLFITNVDKTSLDDIAKWSYHASIEEQARLGFAIANAIDSRAPKVIGFDNNLKEKIEIIVEVLSNTKKPLIISGVHSGSRALIEAAANIAKALKIRGSDVGITLLTSASNSIGIGMIGGKSLDNALEILSKGEADALIVLENDLYRYAPKAKVDSALKNTSNVIVIDHQRTKTVEKAGLVLSTASFAESDGTLINYEGRAQRFFQVYDPTFYDKNIVILESWRWLHSLHSIVQNREVNWTILDQVITSIVNTLPQLKGIKDAAPNSTFRVHGQKLSRSPHRISGRTSVLANINVHEQRQPQDKDTMFAFSMEGNNQPNAPRSQIPFAWAPGWNSPQAWNKFQIEVGDQLRYGDPGIRLFVLNKETLPWFTSIPKPFITTTNYYHIAPYYNLLGSEEMSQRSTIFQKSISPAILIINSGDAARLGWKNNSIVELVCAGETLHLPVRFSMLLRRGLIGLPLGIPNIPVFLLGRKIDKLEEAIQ
;
A
#
# COMPACT_ATOMS: atom_id res chain seq x y z
N MET A 1 0.98 9.04 34.87
CA MET A 1 -0.02 7.97 34.98
C MET A 1 -1.06 8.40 36.01
N VAL A 2 -2.27 7.88 35.92
CA VAL A 2 -3.36 8.10 36.89
C VAL A 2 -3.87 6.74 37.36
N LYS A 3 -4.28 6.67 38.63
CA LYS A 3 -4.79 5.44 39.25
C LYS A 3 -6.29 5.36 39.06
N ILE A 4 -6.76 4.24 38.54
CA ILE A 4 -8.19 3.94 38.47
C ILE A 4 -8.50 2.60 39.12
N TYR A 5 -9.72 2.45 39.60
CA TYR A 5 -10.21 1.21 40.19
C TYR A 5 -11.30 0.64 39.30
N ILE A 6 -11.06 -0.55 38.73
CA ILE A 6 -12.04 -1.28 37.93
C ILE A 6 -12.45 -2.52 38.70
N ASP A 7 -13.74 -2.62 39.04
CA ASP A 7 -14.31 -3.73 39.83
C ASP A 7 -13.47 -4.04 41.10
N GLY A 8 -13.03 -2.97 41.79
CA GLY A 8 -12.25 -3.04 43.04
C GLY A 8 -10.75 -3.27 42.88
N LYS A 9 -10.23 -3.44 41.66
CA LYS A 9 -8.79 -3.61 41.40
C LYS A 9 -8.17 -2.33 40.88
N GLU A 10 -6.99 -2.00 41.40
CA GLU A 10 -6.20 -0.82 41.00
C GLU A 10 -5.45 -1.06 39.69
N TYR A 11 -5.45 -0.06 38.81
CA TYR A 11 -4.71 -0.02 37.55
C TYR A 11 -4.10 1.35 37.32
N ASP A 12 -2.84 1.38 36.86
CA ASP A 12 -2.16 2.59 36.41
C ASP A 12 -2.34 2.77 34.91
N ILE A 13 -2.81 3.95 34.49
CA ILE A 13 -3.08 4.23 33.07
C ILE A 13 -2.65 5.64 32.64
N ASN A 14 -2.51 5.82 31.32
CA ASN A 14 -2.26 7.12 30.73
C ASN A 14 -3.55 7.97 30.68
N LYS A 15 -3.45 9.25 31.05
CA LYS A 15 -4.57 10.20 31.10
C LYS A 15 -5.05 10.66 29.71
N ALA A 16 -4.24 10.44 28.66
CA ALA A 16 -4.53 10.95 27.32
C ALA A 16 -5.76 10.32 26.65
N ASN A 17 -6.15 9.11 27.06
CA ASN A 17 -7.20 8.34 26.41
C ASN A 17 -8.59 8.55 27.06
N ASN A 18 -9.66 8.15 26.38
CA ASN A 18 -10.95 8.01 27.03
C ASN A 18 -11.01 6.70 27.84
N LEU A 19 -12.00 6.60 28.73
CA LEU A 19 -12.14 5.43 29.61
C LEU A 19 -12.35 4.12 28.83
N LEU A 20 -13.10 4.14 27.72
CA LEU A 20 -13.30 2.94 26.89
C LEU A 20 -11.96 2.40 26.38
N GLN A 21 -11.15 3.26 25.78
CA GLN A 21 -9.86 2.89 25.20
C GLN A 21 -8.93 2.35 26.29
N ALA A 22 -8.86 2.98 27.45
CA ALA A 22 -8.07 2.47 28.58
C ALA A 22 -8.52 1.07 29.03
N CYS A 23 -9.82 0.84 29.21
CA CYS A 23 -10.34 -0.48 29.57
C CYS A 23 -10.00 -1.54 28.51
N LEU A 24 -10.14 -1.22 27.22
CA LEU A 24 -9.79 -2.13 26.13
C LEU A 24 -8.29 -2.44 26.10
N SER A 25 -7.42 -1.45 26.34
CA SER A 25 -5.96 -1.62 26.42
C SER A 25 -5.55 -2.55 27.57
N LEU A 26 -6.24 -2.46 28.71
CA LEU A 26 -6.08 -3.37 29.85
C LEU A 26 -6.62 -4.78 29.58
N GLY A 27 -7.26 -5.00 28.44
CA GLY A 27 -7.79 -6.30 28.03
C GLY A 27 -9.25 -6.54 28.43
N PHE A 28 -9.90 -5.61 29.13
CA PHE A 28 -11.31 -5.73 29.48
C PHE A 28 -12.21 -5.68 28.25
N ASP A 29 -13.32 -6.41 28.32
CA ASP A 29 -14.34 -6.44 27.28
C ASP A 29 -15.47 -5.49 27.64
N ILE A 30 -15.49 -4.33 26.97
CA ILE A 30 -16.61 -3.39 27.01
C ILE A 30 -17.18 -3.31 25.59
N PRO A 31 -18.49 -3.55 25.38
CA PRO A 31 -19.05 -3.55 24.05
C PRO A 31 -19.22 -2.12 23.47
N TYR A 32 -18.97 -1.95 22.17
CA TYR A 32 -19.02 -0.64 21.50
C TYR A 32 -19.38 -0.74 20.01
N PHE A 33 -19.85 0.36 19.41
CA PHE A 33 -20.02 0.48 17.96
C PHE A 33 -19.59 1.83 17.37
N CYS A 34 -19.93 2.97 17.98
CA CYS A 34 -19.65 4.26 17.35
C CYS A 34 -18.18 4.70 17.49
N TRP A 35 -17.44 4.15 18.46
CA TRP A 35 -16.02 4.46 18.67
C TRP A 35 -15.14 3.63 17.73
N HIS A 36 -14.06 4.22 17.22
CA HIS A 36 -12.99 3.52 16.51
C HIS A 36 -11.65 4.18 16.89
N PRO A 37 -10.53 3.43 17.03
CA PRO A 37 -9.26 3.99 17.49
C PRO A 37 -8.79 5.20 16.68
N ALA A 38 -8.88 5.11 15.34
CA ALA A 38 -8.47 6.20 14.45
C ALA A 38 -9.50 7.34 14.28
N LEU A 39 -10.74 7.17 14.75
CA LEU A 39 -11.82 8.13 14.51
C LEU A 39 -12.31 8.83 15.78
N GLY A 40 -12.00 8.32 16.97
CA GLY A 40 -12.57 8.79 18.24
C GLY A 40 -14.03 8.37 18.46
N SER A 41 -14.79 9.07 19.30
CA SER A 41 -16.19 8.77 19.60
C SER A 41 -17.16 9.90 19.27
N VAL A 42 -18.44 9.53 19.12
CA VAL A 42 -19.59 10.45 19.05
C VAL A 42 -20.72 10.06 20.02
N GLY A 43 -20.50 9.04 20.87
CA GLY A 43 -21.48 8.61 21.88
C GLY A 43 -22.84 8.12 21.33
N SER A 44 -22.94 7.81 20.03
CA SER A 44 -24.21 7.44 19.38
C SER A 44 -24.79 6.12 19.89
N CYS A 45 -23.98 5.05 20.02
CA CYS A 45 -24.52 3.71 20.25
C CYS A 45 -24.90 3.39 21.71
N ARG A 46 -24.44 4.20 22.68
CA ARG A 46 -24.68 4.04 24.14
C ARG A 46 -24.33 2.65 24.74
N LEU A 47 -23.62 1.81 23.99
CA LEU A 47 -23.33 0.43 24.37
C LEU A 47 -22.16 0.30 25.37
N CYS A 48 -21.25 1.27 25.38
CA CYS A 48 -20.11 1.31 26.30
C CYS A 48 -20.47 1.84 27.70
N ALA A 49 -21.71 1.66 28.12
CA ALA A 49 -22.20 2.07 29.43
C ALA A 49 -21.39 1.38 30.53
N VAL A 50 -20.98 2.11 31.57
CA VAL A 50 -20.32 1.61 32.79
C VAL A 50 -20.89 2.34 34.00
N LYS A 51 -20.73 1.76 35.19
CA LYS A 51 -21.11 2.40 36.45
C LYS A 51 -19.89 3.12 37.02
N GLN A 52 -20.02 4.39 37.35
CA GLN A 52 -18.94 5.18 37.97
C GLN A 52 -19.36 5.61 39.38
N PHE A 53 -18.50 5.39 40.36
CA PHE A 53 -18.70 5.74 41.76
C PHE A 53 -17.80 6.90 42.15
N LYS A 54 -18.21 7.64 43.19
CA LYS A 54 -17.40 8.75 43.74
C LYS A 54 -16.21 8.24 44.55
N ASN A 55 -16.38 7.16 45.30
CA ASN A 55 -15.39 6.52 46.16
C ASN A 55 -15.80 5.05 46.42
N PHE A 56 -15.05 4.33 47.26
CA PHE A 56 -15.35 2.94 47.62
C PHE A 56 -16.62 2.77 48.49
N GLU A 57 -17.11 3.83 49.13
CA GLU A 57 -18.28 3.79 50.02
C GLU A 57 -19.59 4.08 49.27
N ASP A 58 -19.50 4.71 48.10
CA ASP A 58 -20.62 4.98 47.20
C ASP A 58 -21.13 3.68 46.59
N SER A 59 -22.36 3.30 46.95
CA SER A 59 -23.05 2.11 46.47
C SER A 59 -24.10 2.40 45.39
N GLU A 60 -24.47 3.67 45.19
CA GLU A 60 -25.46 4.04 44.18
C GLU A 60 -24.81 4.21 42.82
N GLY A 61 -23.70 4.95 42.74
CA GLY A 61 -22.98 5.28 41.52
C GLY A 61 -23.83 5.96 40.44
N ARG A 62 -23.20 6.35 39.34
CA ARG A 62 -23.85 6.93 38.16
C ARG A 62 -23.55 6.15 36.89
N LEU A 63 -24.51 6.09 35.99
CA LEU A 63 -24.30 5.50 34.66
C LEU A 63 -23.57 6.51 33.76
N VAL A 64 -22.45 6.10 33.17
CA VAL A 64 -21.69 6.92 32.20
C VAL A 64 -21.32 6.12 30.97
N MET A 65 -21.06 6.80 29.86
CA MET A 65 -20.62 6.17 28.61
C MET A 65 -19.10 6.27 28.52
N SER A 66 -18.38 5.16 28.66
CA SER A 66 -16.92 5.19 28.81
C SER A 66 -16.18 5.82 27.63
N CYS A 67 -16.76 5.82 26.42
CA CYS A 67 -16.15 6.47 25.25
C CYS A 67 -16.22 8.00 25.27
N MET A 68 -17.05 8.60 26.12
CA MET A 68 -17.21 10.04 26.29
C MET A 68 -16.76 10.51 27.68
N THR A 69 -16.19 9.61 28.48
CA THR A 69 -15.75 9.90 29.85
C THR A 69 -14.23 10.03 29.87
N PRO A 70 -13.68 11.18 30.31
CA PRO A 70 -12.24 11.32 30.52
C PRO A 70 -11.78 10.49 31.71
N ILE A 71 -10.50 10.15 31.71
CA ILE A 71 -9.87 9.45 32.83
C ILE A 71 -9.46 10.50 33.87
N LEU A 72 -9.93 10.32 35.11
CA LEU A 72 -9.55 11.11 36.28
C LEU A 72 -8.80 10.20 37.26
N ASP A 73 -7.92 10.80 38.06
CA ASP A 73 -7.24 10.09 39.12
C ASP A 73 -8.25 9.68 40.20
N TYR A 74 -8.07 8.49 40.76
CA TYR A 74 -9.01 7.84 41.68
C TYR A 74 -10.42 7.68 41.10
N ASN A 75 -10.54 7.32 39.81
CA ASN A 75 -11.82 6.94 39.20
C ASN A 75 -12.23 5.52 39.63
N PHE A 76 -13.39 5.38 40.27
CA PHE A 76 -13.98 4.08 40.66
C PHE A 76 -15.04 3.65 39.66
N ILE A 77 -14.83 2.53 38.97
CA ILE A 77 -15.67 2.09 37.86
C ILE A 77 -16.04 0.62 38.04
N SER A 78 -17.30 0.28 37.80
CA SER A 78 -17.71 -1.10 37.59
C SER A 78 -18.15 -1.35 36.16
N ILE A 79 -17.56 -2.38 35.57
CA ILE A 79 -17.91 -2.90 34.24
C ILE A 79 -18.92 -4.05 34.37
N ASN A 80 -18.90 -4.74 35.52
CA ASN A 80 -19.68 -5.94 35.79
C ASN A 80 -21.00 -5.72 36.52
N ASP A 81 -21.31 -4.49 36.89
CA ASP A 81 -22.56 -4.08 37.52
C ASP A 81 -23.82 -4.61 36.80
N ILE A 82 -24.82 -5.02 37.60
CA ILE A 82 -26.04 -5.70 37.13
C ILE A 82 -26.91 -4.75 36.29
N GLU A 83 -27.03 -3.49 36.71
CA GLU A 83 -27.80 -2.46 36.00
C GLU A 83 -27.15 -2.20 34.63
N VAL A 84 -25.82 -2.06 34.61
CA VAL A 84 -25.04 -1.86 33.38
C VAL A 84 -25.23 -3.02 32.39
N LYS A 85 -25.15 -4.28 32.84
CA LYS A 85 -25.37 -5.45 31.98
C LYS A 85 -26.77 -5.44 31.37
N LYS A 86 -27.79 -5.11 32.16
CA LYS A 86 -29.18 -5.00 31.69
C LYS A 86 -29.35 -3.89 30.64
N ILE A 87 -28.69 -2.75 30.84
CA ILE A 87 -28.71 -1.63 29.89
C ILE A 87 -28.05 -2.04 28.57
N ARG A 88 -26.85 -2.64 28.61
CA ARG A 88 -26.15 -3.10 27.41
C ARG A 88 -26.99 -4.08 26.58
N LYS A 89 -27.62 -5.06 27.24
CA LYS A 89 -28.53 -6.02 26.60
C LYS A 89 -29.76 -5.35 25.98
N SER A 90 -30.30 -4.32 26.63
CA SER A 90 -31.43 -3.54 26.12
C SER A 90 -31.04 -2.66 24.92
N MET A 91 -29.85 -2.04 24.96
CA MET A 91 -29.34 -1.24 23.85
C MET A 91 -29.10 -2.09 22.59
N ILE A 92 -28.56 -3.29 22.74
CA ILE A 92 -28.42 -4.25 21.64
C ILE A 92 -29.79 -4.59 21.02
N GLU A 93 -30.81 -4.84 21.85
CA GLU A 93 -32.18 -5.07 21.36
C GLU A 93 -32.69 -3.89 20.51
N LEU A 94 -32.55 -2.66 21.02
CA LEU A 94 -33.00 -1.43 20.35
C LEU A 94 -32.27 -1.20 19.02
N ILE A 95 -30.95 -1.38 19.00
CA ILE A 95 -30.12 -1.23 17.79
C ILE A 95 -30.55 -2.23 16.71
N MET A 96 -30.98 -3.43 17.11
CA MET A 96 -31.36 -4.50 16.19
C MET A 96 -32.86 -4.52 15.82
N ILE A 97 -33.65 -3.51 16.21
CA ILE A 97 -35.09 -3.43 15.85
C ILE A 97 -35.30 -3.64 14.35
N ASN A 98 -34.59 -2.85 13.53
CA ASN A 98 -34.70 -2.87 12.07
C ASN A 98 -33.68 -3.79 11.39
N HIS A 99 -32.71 -4.35 12.12
CA HIS A 99 -31.65 -5.17 11.50
C HIS A 99 -32.24 -6.48 10.94
N PRO A 100 -31.96 -6.82 9.67
CA PRO A 100 -32.51 -8.01 9.01
C PRO A 100 -31.90 -9.30 9.58
N HIS A 101 -32.54 -10.43 9.32
CA HIS A 101 -32.07 -11.75 9.76
C HIS A 101 -31.14 -12.39 8.72
N ASP A 102 -30.21 -11.59 8.17
CA ASP A 102 -29.36 -11.96 7.04
C ASP A 102 -28.10 -12.73 7.43
N CYS A 103 -27.82 -12.94 8.73
CA CYS A 103 -26.56 -13.56 9.17
C CYS A 103 -26.15 -14.84 8.38
N PRO A 104 -27.08 -15.74 8.00
CA PRO A 104 -26.76 -16.94 7.22
C PRO A 104 -26.35 -16.69 5.76
N VAL A 105 -26.64 -15.51 5.19
CA VAL A 105 -26.32 -15.16 3.80
C VAL A 105 -25.37 -13.96 3.68
N CYS A 106 -25.29 -13.11 4.72
CA CYS A 106 -24.41 -11.96 4.80
C CYS A 106 -22.94 -12.37 4.74
N GLU A 107 -22.15 -11.71 3.91
CA GLU A 107 -20.71 -11.97 3.69
C GLU A 107 -19.87 -11.73 4.94
N GLU A 108 -20.23 -10.74 5.75
CA GLU A 108 -19.59 -10.45 7.04
C GLU A 108 -20.02 -11.39 8.16
N GLY A 109 -20.97 -12.31 7.92
CA GLY A 109 -21.36 -13.27 8.94
C GLY A 109 -20.11 -13.95 9.51
N GLY A 110 -20.11 -14.19 10.82
CA GLY A 110 -19.02 -14.76 11.60
C GLY A 110 -17.71 -13.97 11.62
N ASN A 111 -17.64 -12.82 10.96
CA ASN A 111 -16.57 -11.82 11.00
C ASN A 111 -17.15 -10.43 11.34
N CYS A 112 -18.37 -10.38 11.91
CA CYS A 112 -19.15 -9.17 12.10
C CYS A 112 -19.08 -8.69 13.56
N HIS A 113 -18.69 -7.44 13.75
CA HIS A 113 -18.55 -6.85 15.09
C HIS A 113 -19.89 -6.76 15.83
N LEU A 114 -21.03 -6.54 15.14
CA LEU A 114 -22.36 -6.63 15.75
C LEU A 114 -22.64 -8.03 16.32
N GLN A 115 -22.18 -9.09 15.67
CA GLN A 115 -22.34 -10.45 16.21
C GLN A 115 -21.50 -10.64 17.46
N ASP A 116 -20.23 -10.23 17.44
CA ASP A 116 -19.35 -10.28 18.60
C ASP A 116 -19.97 -9.56 19.81
N MET A 117 -20.46 -8.33 19.62
CA MET A 117 -21.08 -7.54 20.70
C MET A 117 -22.41 -8.14 21.18
N THR A 118 -23.18 -8.77 20.30
CA THR A 118 -24.46 -9.42 20.67
C THR A 118 -24.21 -10.64 21.54
N VAL A 119 -23.21 -11.47 21.19
CA VAL A 119 -22.81 -12.63 22.00
C VAL A 119 -22.23 -12.17 23.34
N MET A 120 -21.34 -11.16 23.33
CA MET A 120 -20.73 -10.60 24.54
C MET A 120 -21.75 -10.06 25.55
N THR A 121 -22.89 -9.57 25.09
CA THR A 121 -23.96 -9.02 25.95
C THR A 121 -25.05 -10.03 26.27
N GLU A 122 -24.92 -11.28 25.81
CA GLU A 122 -25.87 -12.37 26.05
C GLU A 122 -27.31 -12.02 25.63
N HIS A 123 -27.45 -11.21 24.59
CA HIS A 123 -28.76 -10.88 24.03
C HIS A 123 -29.26 -12.02 23.12
N ASN A 124 -30.43 -12.58 23.44
CA ASN A 124 -30.96 -13.78 22.80
C ASN A 124 -32.41 -13.67 22.28
N SER A 125 -33.13 -12.57 22.56
CA SER A 125 -34.55 -12.45 22.22
C SER A 125 -34.93 -10.99 21.96
N ARG A 126 -35.77 -10.76 20.93
CA ARG A 126 -36.27 -9.42 20.55
C ARG A 126 -37.78 -9.36 20.77
N ARG A 127 -38.27 -8.28 21.38
CA ARG A 127 -39.70 -8.07 21.64
C ARG A 127 -40.45 -7.37 20.52
N TYR A 128 -39.74 -6.76 19.58
CA TYR A 128 -40.35 -6.04 18.45
C TYR A 128 -41.03 -7.01 17.47
N ARG A 129 -42.31 -6.77 17.16
CA ARG A 129 -43.15 -7.64 16.31
C ARG A 129 -43.74 -6.94 15.07
N PHE A 130 -43.41 -5.67 14.85
CA PHE A 130 -43.96 -4.88 13.76
C PHE A 130 -43.08 -4.94 12.51
N ASN A 131 -43.53 -4.30 11.43
CA ASN A 131 -42.79 -4.23 10.18
C ASN A 131 -41.49 -3.45 10.37
N LYS A 132 -40.38 -4.05 9.92
CA LYS A 132 -39.07 -3.39 9.92
C LYS A 132 -38.99 -2.37 8.79
N ARG A 133 -38.24 -1.29 9.03
CA ARG A 133 -37.88 -0.32 8.00
C ARG A 133 -37.08 -0.99 6.88
N THR A 134 -37.38 -0.62 5.64
CA THR A 134 -36.63 -1.04 4.45
C THR A 134 -36.09 0.17 3.68
N HIS A 135 -34.90 0.02 3.12
CA HIS A 135 -34.19 0.97 2.28
C HIS A 135 -33.82 0.34 0.94
N HIS A 136 -33.74 1.16 -0.10
CA HIS A 136 -33.18 0.76 -1.38
C HIS A 136 -31.65 0.85 -1.35
N ASN A 137 -30.99 -0.15 -1.92
CA ASN A 137 -29.54 -0.16 -2.04
C ASN A 137 -29.07 0.75 -3.18
N GLN A 138 -27.83 1.20 -3.08
CA GLN A 138 -27.19 2.05 -4.09
C GLN A 138 -26.03 1.34 -4.78
N LYS A 139 -25.80 1.69 -6.04
CA LYS A 139 -24.62 1.28 -6.79
C LYS A 139 -23.46 2.22 -6.49
N LEU A 140 -22.63 1.85 -5.51
CA LEU A 140 -21.46 2.62 -5.05
C LEU A 140 -20.16 2.35 -5.83
N GLY A 141 -20.28 1.94 -7.09
CA GLY A 141 -19.13 1.58 -7.95
C GLY A 141 -18.75 0.09 -7.97
N PRO A 142 -17.56 -0.25 -8.47
CA PRO A 142 -17.19 -1.64 -8.80
C PRO A 142 -16.70 -2.47 -7.60
N PHE A 143 -16.20 -1.81 -6.55
CA PHE A 143 -15.49 -2.47 -5.44
C PHE A 143 -16.38 -2.79 -4.24
N ILE A 144 -17.37 -1.95 -3.95
CA ILE A 144 -18.15 -2.02 -2.70
C ILE A 144 -19.63 -2.26 -3.00
N SER A 145 -20.21 -3.25 -2.33
CA SER A 145 -21.64 -3.51 -2.29
C SER A 145 -22.29 -2.69 -1.19
N HIS A 146 -23.55 -2.34 -1.38
CA HIS A 146 -24.33 -1.57 -0.41
C HIS A 146 -25.58 -2.36 -0.02
N GLU A 147 -25.75 -2.63 1.28
CA GLU A 147 -26.95 -3.24 1.86
C GLU A 147 -27.41 -2.39 3.06
N MET A 148 -28.21 -1.37 2.76
CA MET A 148 -28.54 -0.32 3.72
C MET A 148 -29.42 -0.81 4.87
N ASN A 149 -30.17 -1.91 4.67
CA ASN A 149 -31.02 -2.48 5.71
C ASN A 149 -30.22 -3.03 6.90
N ARG A 150 -28.92 -3.33 6.71
CA ARG A 150 -28.03 -3.82 7.77
C ARG A 150 -27.46 -2.70 8.65
N CYS A 151 -27.79 -1.43 8.41
CA CYS A 151 -27.20 -0.30 9.12
C CYS A 151 -27.76 -0.15 10.54
N ILE A 152 -26.84 0.16 11.47
CA ILE A 152 -27.11 0.41 12.89
C ILE A 152 -26.86 1.87 13.30
N SER A 153 -26.74 2.77 12.33
CA SER A 153 -26.56 4.22 12.55
C SER A 153 -25.41 4.57 13.50
N CYS A 154 -24.27 3.89 13.37
CA CYS A 154 -23.09 4.13 14.21
C CYS A 154 -22.24 5.35 13.77
N TYR A 155 -22.51 5.91 12.58
CA TYR A 155 -21.80 7.03 11.95
C TYR A 155 -20.32 6.79 11.60
N ARG A 156 -19.77 5.58 11.80
CA ARG A 156 -18.35 5.30 11.45
C ARG A 156 -18.04 5.55 9.98
N CYS A 157 -18.92 5.11 9.07
CA CYS A 157 -18.71 5.19 7.63
C CYS A 157 -18.53 6.64 7.15
N VAL A 158 -19.43 7.54 7.52
CA VAL A 158 -19.35 8.96 7.11
C VAL A 158 -18.21 9.69 7.79
N ARG A 159 -17.92 9.41 9.07
CA ARG A 159 -16.78 10.03 9.78
C ARG A 159 -15.44 9.62 9.18
N TYR A 160 -15.31 8.34 8.85
CA TYR A 160 -14.15 7.86 8.13
C TYR A 160 -14.07 8.51 6.74
N TYR A 161 -15.13 8.41 5.95
CA TYR A 161 -15.07 8.80 4.54
C TYR A 161 -14.89 10.31 4.36
N LYS A 162 -15.66 11.12 5.10
CA LYS A 162 -15.59 12.59 5.04
C LYS A 162 -14.46 13.14 5.89
N ASP A 163 -14.51 12.90 7.20
CA ASP A 163 -13.65 13.61 8.14
C ASP A 163 -12.21 13.08 8.15
N TYR A 164 -12.01 11.78 7.90
CA TYR A 164 -10.67 11.17 7.88
C TYR A 164 -10.08 11.14 6.47
N ALA A 165 -10.84 10.63 5.47
CA ALA A 165 -10.36 10.37 4.12
C ALA A 165 -10.68 11.49 3.09
N ASP A 166 -11.33 12.59 3.47
CA ASP A 166 -11.68 13.74 2.60
C ASP A 166 -12.57 13.42 1.39
N GLY A 167 -13.30 12.31 1.43
CA GLY A 167 -14.33 11.99 0.44
C GLY A 167 -15.54 12.91 0.57
N LYS A 168 -16.13 13.32 -0.55
CA LYS A 168 -17.12 14.42 -0.60
C LYS A 168 -18.55 13.94 -0.86
N ASP A 169 -18.70 12.72 -1.33
CA ASP A 169 -19.89 12.19 -1.98
C ASP A 169 -20.69 11.18 -1.14
N LEU A 170 -20.24 10.83 0.08
CA LEU A 170 -20.98 9.97 1.02
C LEU A 170 -21.54 10.78 2.21
N GLY A 171 -22.84 10.72 2.47
CA GLY A 171 -23.51 11.49 3.52
C GLY A 171 -24.51 10.71 4.37
N VAL A 172 -25.16 11.44 5.27
CA VAL A 172 -26.30 10.97 6.06
C VAL A 172 -27.51 11.81 5.68
N TYR A 173 -28.62 11.17 5.38
CA TYR A 173 -29.87 11.81 4.98
C TYR A 173 -31.03 11.28 5.83
N GLY A 174 -32.10 12.09 5.96
CA GLY A 174 -33.26 11.77 6.79
C GLY A 174 -33.08 12.12 8.28
N THR A 175 -34.06 11.73 9.11
CA THR A 175 -34.06 11.95 10.56
C THR A 175 -34.69 10.77 11.30
N HIS A 176 -34.52 10.72 12.64
CA HIS A 176 -35.11 9.71 13.53
C HIS A 176 -34.79 8.27 13.10
N ASP A 177 -35.81 7.45 12.92
CA ASP A 177 -35.69 6.06 12.47
C ASP A 177 -35.54 5.93 10.96
N ASN A 178 -35.64 7.01 10.17
CA ASN A 178 -35.49 7.01 8.71
C ASN A 178 -34.15 7.57 8.21
N LEU A 179 -33.05 7.27 8.93
CA LEU A 179 -31.69 7.63 8.49
C LEU A 179 -31.20 6.73 7.34
N TYR A 180 -30.60 7.35 6.33
CA TYR A 180 -29.97 6.73 5.17
C TYR A 180 -28.51 7.18 5.05
N PHE A 181 -27.58 6.24 4.84
CA PHE A 181 -26.15 6.51 4.69
C PHE A 181 -25.74 6.11 3.28
N GLY A 182 -25.27 7.05 2.47
CA GLY A 182 -24.99 6.76 1.06
C GLY A 182 -24.69 8.03 0.26
N ARG A 183 -24.82 7.94 -1.06
CA ARG A 183 -24.70 9.08 -1.97
C ARG A 183 -26.04 9.78 -2.15
N VAL A 184 -26.02 11.00 -2.71
CA VAL A 184 -27.26 11.66 -3.18
C VAL A 184 -27.91 10.82 -4.29
N GLU A 185 -27.09 10.30 -5.20
CA GLU A 185 -27.49 9.44 -6.31
C GLU A 185 -26.46 8.31 -6.55
N ASP A 186 -26.89 7.26 -7.24
CA ASP A 186 -26.03 6.15 -7.64
C ASP A 186 -24.77 6.63 -8.37
N GLY A 187 -23.61 6.04 -8.04
CA GLY A 187 -22.34 6.46 -8.63
C GLY A 187 -21.12 5.83 -7.98
N ILE A 188 -19.96 6.00 -8.62
CA ILE A 188 -18.68 5.48 -8.12
C ILE A 188 -18.14 6.41 -7.04
N LEU A 189 -17.87 5.87 -5.85
CA LEU A 189 -17.25 6.63 -4.76
C LEU A 189 -15.92 7.25 -5.20
N GLU A 190 -15.74 8.54 -4.93
CA GLU A 190 -14.62 9.32 -5.48
C GLU A 190 -13.31 9.14 -4.73
N SER A 191 -13.36 8.84 -3.43
CA SER A 191 -12.15 8.70 -2.60
C SER A 191 -11.34 7.46 -2.98
N GLU A 192 -10.03 7.63 -3.06
CA GLU A 192 -9.03 6.57 -3.28
C GLU A 192 -8.97 5.52 -2.17
N PHE A 193 -9.73 5.74 -1.09
CA PHE A 193 -9.79 4.93 0.10
C PHE A 193 -11.21 4.47 0.44
N SER A 194 -12.10 4.47 -0.56
CA SER A 194 -13.49 4.05 -0.39
C SER A 194 -13.60 2.65 0.19
N GLY A 195 -12.70 1.74 -0.20
CA GLY A 195 -12.68 0.32 0.16
C GLY A 195 -12.57 0.04 1.65
N ASN A 196 -12.01 0.95 2.45
CA ASN A 196 -11.95 0.76 3.90
C ASN A 196 -13.33 0.83 4.58
N LEU A 197 -14.37 1.30 3.89
CA LEU A 197 -15.75 1.21 4.40
C LEU A 197 -16.15 -0.23 4.75
N VAL A 198 -15.60 -1.23 4.05
CA VAL A 198 -15.85 -2.65 4.29
C VAL A 198 -15.35 -3.10 5.67
N GLU A 199 -14.21 -2.58 6.14
CA GLU A 199 -13.66 -2.93 7.47
C GLU A 199 -14.10 -1.97 8.58
N ILE A 200 -14.41 -0.72 8.23
CA ILE A 200 -14.87 0.30 9.17
C ILE A 200 -16.32 0.04 9.61
N CYS A 201 -17.15 -0.50 8.72
CA CYS A 201 -18.52 -0.85 9.04
C CYS A 201 -18.56 -2.03 10.02
N PRO A 202 -19.18 -1.88 11.21
CA PRO A 202 -19.26 -2.97 12.18
C PRO A 202 -20.29 -4.05 11.80
N THR A 203 -21.02 -3.84 10.71
CA THR A 203 -22.05 -4.73 10.14
C THR A 203 -21.79 -4.94 8.64
N GLY A 204 -22.62 -5.72 7.94
CA GLY A 204 -22.47 -5.96 6.51
C GLY A 204 -23.17 -4.94 5.59
N VAL A 205 -23.18 -3.64 5.92
CA VAL A 205 -23.74 -2.59 5.03
C VAL A 205 -22.85 -2.37 3.83
N PHE A 206 -21.55 -2.26 4.05
CA PHE A 206 -20.55 -2.17 3.00
C PHE A 206 -19.82 -3.49 2.95
N THR A 207 -19.90 -4.21 1.84
CA THR A 207 -19.20 -5.49 1.66
C THR A 207 -18.31 -5.46 0.41
N ASP A 208 -17.28 -6.29 0.42
CA ASP A 208 -16.34 -6.41 -0.69
C ASP A 208 -17.00 -7.16 -1.88
N LYS A 209 -17.23 -6.46 -3.00
CA LYS A 209 -17.81 -7.05 -4.22
C LYS A 209 -16.94 -8.12 -4.85
N THR A 210 -15.62 -8.04 -4.73
CA THR A 210 -14.72 -9.05 -5.31
C THR A 210 -14.80 -10.35 -4.51
N HIS A 211 -14.96 -10.27 -3.19
CA HIS A 211 -15.26 -11.41 -2.33
C HIS A 211 -16.68 -11.96 -2.55
N SER A 212 -17.73 -11.12 -2.58
CA SER A 212 -19.12 -11.58 -2.76
C SER A 212 -19.34 -12.41 -4.03
N LYS A 213 -18.57 -12.14 -5.11
CA LYS A 213 -18.65 -12.91 -6.37
C LYS A 213 -18.12 -14.33 -6.24
N LYS A 214 -17.19 -14.57 -5.31
CA LYS A 214 -16.60 -15.87 -5.01
C LYS A 214 -16.81 -16.14 -3.52
N TYR A 215 -18.08 -16.30 -3.17
CA TYR A 215 -18.52 -16.28 -1.78
C TYR A 215 -17.97 -17.46 -0.98
N ASN A 216 -17.25 -17.14 0.08
CA ASN A 216 -16.86 -18.06 1.14
C ASN A 216 -17.04 -17.35 2.49
N ARG A 217 -17.07 -18.11 3.58
CA ARG A 217 -17.03 -17.51 4.90
C ARG A 217 -15.61 -17.08 5.21
N LYS A 218 -15.42 -15.90 5.80
CA LYS A 218 -14.08 -15.40 6.13
C LYS A 218 -13.32 -16.31 7.10
N TRP A 219 -14.05 -16.99 7.99
CA TRP A 219 -13.45 -17.98 8.88
C TRP A 219 -13.12 -19.32 8.19
N ASP A 220 -13.61 -19.58 6.98
CA ASP A 220 -13.29 -20.78 6.19
C ASP A 220 -12.02 -20.61 5.34
N MET A 221 -11.42 -19.41 5.35
CA MET A 221 -10.25 -19.07 4.54
C MET A 221 -8.95 -19.23 5.31
N GLN A 222 -7.87 -19.46 4.56
CA GLN A 222 -6.50 -19.46 5.05
C GLN A 222 -5.84 -18.10 4.79
N PHE A 223 -5.04 -17.60 5.73
CA PHE A 223 -4.40 -16.29 5.65
C PHE A 223 -2.88 -16.39 5.82
N ALA A 224 -2.13 -15.44 5.28
CA ALA A 224 -0.73 -15.26 5.66
C ALA A 224 -0.37 -13.77 5.79
N PRO A 225 0.56 -13.39 6.67
CA PRO A 225 1.09 -12.03 6.68
C PRO A 225 1.81 -11.77 5.35
N SER A 226 1.47 -10.68 4.68
CA SER A 226 2.08 -10.33 3.41
C SER A 226 2.27 -8.82 3.27
N ILE A 227 2.82 -8.40 2.14
CA ILE A 227 3.16 -7.03 1.79
C ILE A 227 2.57 -6.72 0.41
N CYS A 228 1.87 -5.59 0.31
CA CYS A 228 1.34 -5.11 -0.97
C CYS A 228 2.47 -4.69 -1.91
N GLN A 229 2.59 -5.36 -3.05
CA GLN A 229 3.67 -5.17 -4.02
C GLN A 229 3.39 -4.08 -5.08
N GLN A 230 2.33 -3.30 -4.90
CA GLN A 230 1.80 -2.39 -5.94
C GLN A 230 2.28 -0.92 -5.82
N CYS A 231 3.17 -0.59 -4.88
CA CYS A 231 3.89 0.70 -4.86
C CYS A 231 5.00 0.67 -3.80
N CYS A 232 5.86 1.69 -3.80
CA CYS A 232 6.99 1.84 -2.89
C CYS A 232 6.64 1.87 -1.38
N ILE A 233 5.36 2.06 -1.01
CA ILE A 233 4.95 2.06 0.40
C ILE A 233 5.10 0.68 1.05
N GLY A 234 4.72 -0.39 0.33
CA GLY A 234 4.73 -1.75 0.87
C GLY A 234 3.81 -1.91 2.09
N CYS A 235 2.52 -1.60 1.97
CA CYS A 235 1.54 -1.76 3.05
C CYS A 235 1.43 -3.21 3.52
N ASN A 236 1.24 -3.43 4.83
CA ASN A 236 1.06 -4.76 5.41
C ASN A 236 -0.37 -5.24 5.13
N ILE A 237 -0.49 -6.42 4.53
CA ILE A 237 -1.77 -7.02 4.13
C ILE A 237 -1.88 -8.44 4.67
N SER A 238 -3.13 -8.91 4.78
CA SER A 238 -3.50 -10.30 5.07
C SER A 238 -4.34 -10.83 3.92
N PRO A 239 -3.71 -11.31 2.83
CA PRO A 239 -4.41 -12.04 1.77
C PRO A 239 -5.05 -13.32 2.33
N SER A 240 -6.24 -13.62 1.83
CA SER A 240 -7.02 -14.78 2.21
C SER A 240 -7.31 -15.66 1.00
N GLU A 241 -7.15 -16.96 1.20
CA GLU A 241 -7.20 -17.98 0.16
C GLU A 241 -8.26 -19.04 0.44
N ARG A 242 -8.89 -19.49 -0.63
CA ARG A 242 -9.69 -20.72 -0.68
C ARG A 242 -9.62 -21.30 -2.11
N TYR A 243 -9.54 -22.62 -2.23
CA TYR A 243 -9.57 -23.34 -3.52
C TYR A 243 -8.44 -22.94 -4.50
N GLY A 244 -7.27 -22.57 -4.00
CA GLY A 244 -6.11 -22.16 -4.79
C GLY A 244 -6.25 -20.78 -5.40
N GLU A 245 -7.15 -19.94 -4.88
CA GLU A 245 -7.40 -18.59 -5.33
C GLU A 245 -7.43 -17.61 -4.16
N ILE A 246 -6.99 -16.38 -4.39
CA ILE A 246 -7.13 -15.30 -3.40
C ILE A 246 -8.53 -14.69 -3.52
N HIS A 247 -9.28 -14.69 -2.42
CA HIS A 247 -10.67 -14.21 -2.42
C HIS A 247 -10.79 -12.79 -1.87
N HIS A 248 -9.94 -12.41 -0.91
CA HIS A 248 -10.05 -11.15 -0.20
C HIS A 248 -8.70 -10.71 0.40
N ILE A 249 -8.51 -9.39 0.55
CA ILE A 249 -7.37 -8.80 1.26
C ILE A 249 -7.87 -7.97 2.43
N GLU A 250 -7.41 -8.29 3.63
CA GLU A 250 -7.60 -7.50 4.85
C GLU A 250 -6.39 -6.61 5.16
N ASN A 251 -6.65 -5.48 5.82
CA ASN A 251 -5.59 -4.67 6.39
C ASN A 251 -4.89 -5.41 7.54
N ARG A 252 -3.57 -5.60 7.43
CA ARG A 252 -2.78 -6.12 8.54
C ARG A 252 -2.16 -4.96 9.31
N TYR A 253 -2.45 -4.89 10.61
CA TYR A 253 -2.04 -3.76 11.42
C TYR A 253 -0.51 -3.63 11.51
N ASN A 254 -0.02 -2.43 11.21
CA ASN A 254 1.35 -2.00 11.45
C ASN A 254 1.32 -0.49 11.63
N ILE A 255 1.57 -0.01 12.85
CA ILE A 255 1.39 1.41 13.18
C ILE A 255 2.26 2.32 12.30
N ASN A 256 3.48 1.90 11.96
CA ASN A 256 4.44 2.72 11.22
C ASN A 256 4.12 2.85 9.72
N ILE A 257 3.28 1.97 9.16
CA ILE A 257 3.00 1.93 7.71
C ILE A 257 1.52 2.24 7.46
N ASN A 258 0.67 1.23 7.48
CA ASN A 258 -0.73 1.38 7.04
C ASN A 258 -1.70 1.56 8.21
N SER A 259 -1.29 1.27 9.44
CA SER A 259 -2.11 1.29 10.65
C SER A 259 -3.42 0.52 10.42
N TYR A 260 -4.55 1.20 10.22
CA TYR A 260 -5.88 0.59 10.00
C TYR A 260 -6.38 0.65 8.55
N PHE A 261 -5.62 1.22 7.60
CA PHE A 261 -6.16 1.61 6.29
C PHE A 261 -5.30 1.19 5.10
N LEU A 262 -5.95 0.70 4.04
CA LEU A 262 -5.36 0.41 2.73
C LEU A 262 -5.93 1.34 1.66
N CYS A 263 -5.17 1.61 0.59
CA CYS A 263 -5.75 2.24 -0.61
C CYS A 263 -6.55 1.22 -1.45
N ASP A 264 -7.45 1.71 -2.30
CA ASP A 264 -8.31 0.85 -3.13
C ASP A 264 -7.49 0.00 -4.12
N ARG A 265 -6.36 0.53 -4.61
CA ARG A 265 -5.36 -0.24 -5.39
C ARG A 265 -4.91 -1.49 -4.62
N GLY A 266 -4.33 -1.30 -3.43
CA GLY A 266 -3.79 -2.41 -2.62
C GLY A 266 -4.84 -3.41 -2.15
N ARG A 267 -6.07 -2.96 -1.91
CA ARG A 267 -7.17 -3.81 -1.44
C ARG A 267 -7.78 -4.68 -2.54
N PHE A 268 -8.02 -4.13 -3.73
CA PHE A 268 -8.77 -4.83 -4.79
C PHE A 268 -7.90 -5.26 -5.99
N GLY A 269 -6.62 -4.86 -6.02
CA GLY A 269 -5.71 -5.08 -7.14
C GLY A 269 -5.14 -6.49 -7.25
N TYR A 270 -5.52 -7.45 -6.41
CA TYR A 270 -4.90 -8.79 -6.33
C TYR A 270 -5.32 -9.78 -7.44
N GLY A 271 -6.34 -9.44 -8.24
CA GLY A 271 -6.92 -10.38 -9.21
C GLY A 271 -5.96 -10.91 -10.28
N TYR A 272 -4.78 -10.33 -10.46
CA TYR A 272 -3.74 -10.85 -11.35
C TYR A 272 -3.15 -12.20 -10.89
N VAL A 273 -3.25 -12.52 -9.59
CA VAL A 273 -2.84 -13.82 -9.04
C VAL A 273 -3.79 -14.93 -9.50
N ASN A 274 -5.09 -14.64 -9.59
CA ASN A 274 -6.11 -15.64 -9.96
C ASN A 274 -6.30 -15.80 -11.48
N ARG A 275 -5.43 -15.20 -12.27
CA ARG A 275 -5.52 -15.27 -13.73
C ARG A 275 -5.28 -16.68 -14.22
N LYS A 276 -6.14 -17.14 -15.14
CA LYS A 276 -6.06 -18.47 -15.73
C LYS A 276 -4.94 -18.62 -16.77
N ASP A 277 -4.53 -17.51 -17.39
CA ASP A 277 -3.47 -17.47 -18.41
C ASP A 277 -2.05 -17.42 -17.83
N ARG A 278 -1.88 -17.45 -16.51
CA ARG A 278 -0.55 -17.49 -15.88
C ARG A 278 0.21 -18.77 -16.26
N PRO A 279 1.53 -18.71 -16.51
CA PRO A 279 2.35 -19.90 -16.64
C PRO A 279 2.27 -20.76 -15.37
N ARG A 280 1.80 -22.01 -15.49
CA ARG A 280 1.71 -22.99 -14.38
C ARG A 280 2.69 -24.15 -14.53
N HIS A 281 3.36 -24.24 -15.66
CA HIS A 281 4.42 -25.20 -15.92
C HIS A 281 5.56 -24.50 -16.67
N PRO A 282 6.80 -24.99 -16.56
CA PRO A 282 7.85 -24.57 -17.44
C PRO A 282 7.53 -24.97 -18.88
N GLU A 283 7.85 -24.10 -19.83
CA GLU A 283 7.54 -24.29 -21.24
C GLU A 283 8.78 -24.02 -22.09
N GLN A 284 9.09 -24.90 -23.05
CA GLN A 284 10.16 -24.67 -24.02
C GLN A 284 9.57 -24.53 -25.42
N LEU A 285 10.04 -23.54 -26.17
CA LEU A 285 9.71 -23.37 -27.58
C LEU A 285 10.50 -24.37 -28.43
N ARG A 286 9.81 -25.23 -29.18
CA ARG A 286 10.39 -26.11 -30.19
C ARG A 286 9.71 -25.87 -31.53
N GLY A 287 10.44 -25.25 -32.46
CA GLY A 287 9.85 -24.79 -33.72
C GLY A 287 8.82 -23.69 -33.47
N LYS A 288 7.53 -23.98 -33.71
CA LYS A 288 6.42 -23.05 -33.45
C LYS A 288 5.62 -23.38 -32.19
N ASP A 289 5.82 -24.57 -31.61
CA ASP A 289 5.01 -25.08 -30.52
C ASP A 289 5.73 -24.96 -29.18
N ARG A 290 4.96 -24.74 -28.11
CA ARG A 290 5.47 -24.75 -26.73
C ARG A 290 5.20 -26.12 -26.11
N ILE A 291 6.27 -26.79 -25.70
CA ILE A 291 6.17 -28.07 -24.97
C ILE A 291 6.24 -27.80 -23.47
N VAL A 292 5.42 -28.51 -22.71
CA VAL A 292 5.44 -28.48 -21.24
C VAL A 292 6.59 -29.35 -20.74
N LEU A 293 7.35 -28.85 -19.77
CA LEU A 293 8.45 -29.55 -19.12
C LEU A 293 8.13 -29.81 -17.65
N ASN A 294 8.70 -30.88 -17.09
CA ASN A 294 8.80 -31.04 -15.65
C ASN A 294 9.96 -30.19 -15.09
N ALA A 295 10.09 -30.11 -13.76
CA ALA A 295 11.11 -29.27 -13.12
C ALA A 295 12.55 -29.65 -13.49
N GLU A 296 12.88 -30.94 -13.49
CA GLU A 296 14.22 -31.43 -13.81
C GLU A 296 14.60 -31.12 -15.27
N GLN A 297 13.70 -31.41 -16.20
CA GLN A 297 13.86 -31.09 -17.63
C GLN A 297 14.07 -29.59 -17.84
N ALA A 298 13.33 -28.75 -17.13
CA ALA A 298 13.42 -27.30 -17.24
C ALA A 298 14.78 -26.77 -16.75
N VAL A 299 15.26 -27.25 -15.61
CA VAL A 299 16.58 -26.83 -15.08
C VAL A 299 17.72 -27.35 -15.97
N ASN A 300 17.66 -28.59 -16.45
CA ASN A 300 18.67 -29.14 -17.34
C ASN A 300 18.72 -28.37 -18.67
N ALA A 301 17.56 -28.09 -19.28
CA ALA A 301 17.49 -27.28 -20.50
C ALA A 301 18.06 -25.87 -20.30
N ALA A 302 17.75 -25.22 -19.17
CA ALA A 302 18.32 -23.93 -18.81
C ALA A 302 19.84 -24.01 -18.59
N ALA A 303 20.32 -25.07 -17.93
CA ALA A 303 21.74 -25.25 -17.64
C ALA A 303 22.56 -25.47 -18.92
N ASP A 304 22.03 -26.25 -19.86
CA ASP A 304 22.67 -26.49 -21.15
C ASP A 304 22.77 -25.22 -21.97
N ILE A 305 21.72 -24.39 -21.98
CA ILE A 305 21.74 -23.05 -22.57
C ILE A 305 22.88 -22.20 -21.97
N ILE A 306 23.00 -22.18 -20.64
CA ILE A 306 24.02 -21.37 -19.95
C ILE A 306 25.43 -21.89 -20.22
N ARG A 307 25.65 -23.21 -20.20
CA ARG A 307 26.96 -23.83 -20.46
C ARG A 307 27.45 -23.59 -21.89
N GLN A 308 26.54 -23.51 -22.85
CA GLN A 308 26.87 -23.26 -24.26
C GLN A 308 27.06 -21.77 -24.56
N ALA A 309 26.53 -20.88 -23.73
CA ALA A 309 26.65 -19.44 -23.90
C ALA A 309 28.05 -18.94 -23.51
N LYS A 310 28.61 -18.05 -24.32
CA LYS A 310 29.85 -17.34 -24.03
C LYS A 310 29.66 -16.31 -22.92
N ARG A 311 28.52 -15.63 -22.91
CA ARG A 311 28.17 -14.61 -21.92
C ARG A 311 26.68 -14.52 -21.72
N VAL A 312 26.27 -14.68 -20.46
CA VAL A 312 24.87 -14.58 -20.04
C VAL A 312 24.62 -13.22 -19.38
N ILE A 313 23.57 -12.52 -19.80
CA ILE A 313 23.07 -11.32 -19.11
C ILE A 313 21.84 -11.68 -18.29
N GLY A 314 21.80 -11.22 -17.03
CA GLY A 314 20.64 -11.36 -16.16
C GLY A 314 19.95 -10.01 -15.96
N ILE A 315 18.66 -9.91 -16.26
CA ILE A 315 17.83 -8.74 -16.01
C ILE A 315 16.91 -9.03 -14.81
N GLY A 316 17.16 -8.35 -13.69
CA GLY A 316 16.36 -8.41 -12.48
C GLY A 316 15.06 -7.60 -12.55
N SER A 317 14.39 -7.48 -11.40
CA SER A 317 13.09 -6.82 -11.32
C SER A 317 12.82 -6.17 -9.97
N GLN A 318 12.13 -5.03 -10.02
CA GLN A 318 11.57 -4.35 -8.86
C GLN A 318 10.31 -5.05 -8.29
N ARG A 319 9.71 -6.00 -9.03
CA ARG A 319 8.63 -6.88 -8.56
C ARG A 319 9.16 -8.04 -7.71
N ALA A 320 10.30 -8.59 -8.13
CA ALA A 320 10.90 -9.77 -7.51
C ALA A 320 11.46 -9.46 -6.11
N SER A 321 11.54 -10.50 -5.28
CA SER A 321 12.10 -10.42 -3.94
C SER A 321 13.61 -10.12 -3.95
N ILE A 322 14.16 -9.71 -2.79
CA ILE A 322 15.61 -9.59 -2.60
C ILE A 322 16.31 -10.91 -2.90
N GLU A 323 15.74 -12.02 -2.44
CA GLU A 323 16.29 -13.36 -2.60
C GLU A 323 16.39 -13.77 -4.06
N SER A 324 15.37 -13.46 -4.85
CA SER A 324 15.32 -13.80 -6.27
C SER A 324 16.29 -12.96 -7.10
N ASN A 325 16.36 -11.65 -6.84
CA ASN A 325 17.34 -10.78 -7.50
C ASN A 325 18.78 -11.15 -7.11
N PHE A 326 19.02 -11.50 -5.84
CA PHE A 326 20.33 -11.97 -5.38
C PHE A 326 20.74 -13.28 -6.06
N ALA A 327 19.83 -14.26 -6.14
CA ALA A 327 20.08 -15.54 -6.81
C ALA A 327 20.44 -15.33 -8.30
N LEU A 328 19.77 -14.41 -8.99
CA LEU A 328 20.10 -14.08 -10.37
C LEU A 328 21.49 -13.42 -10.48
N ARG A 329 21.79 -12.44 -9.63
CA ARG A 329 23.11 -11.78 -9.60
C ARG A 329 24.23 -12.79 -9.31
N GLN A 330 23.99 -13.77 -8.46
CA GLN A 330 24.97 -14.83 -8.16
C GLN A 330 25.18 -15.75 -9.37
N LEU A 331 24.11 -16.09 -10.11
CA LEU A 331 24.18 -16.94 -11.29
C LEU A 331 24.97 -16.30 -12.45
N VAL A 332 24.69 -15.04 -12.79
CA VAL A 332 25.30 -14.37 -13.96
C VAL A 332 26.57 -13.59 -13.62
N GLY A 333 26.80 -13.32 -12.33
CA GLY A 333 27.87 -12.47 -11.82
C GLY A 333 27.54 -10.98 -11.89
N GLU A 334 28.14 -10.21 -10.99
CA GLU A 334 27.89 -8.76 -10.83
C GLU A 334 28.02 -7.95 -12.12
N LYS A 335 29.04 -8.23 -12.95
CA LYS A 335 29.31 -7.47 -14.19
C LYS A 335 28.24 -7.66 -15.27
N ASN A 336 27.46 -8.73 -15.18
CA ASN A 336 26.42 -9.12 -16.14
C ASN A 336 25.01 -8.99 -15.59
N PHE A 337 24.87 -8.48 -14.37
CA PHE A 337 23.57 -8.24 -13.74
C PHE A 337 23.07 -6.83 -14.05
N SER A 338 21.82 -6.75 -14.50
CA SER A 338 21.05 -5.53 -14.67
C SER A 338 19.91 -5.50 -13.67
N THR A 339 19.62 -4.32 -13.14
CA THR A 339 18.45 -4.08 -12.28
C THR A 339 17.12 -4.18 -13.04
N GLY A 340 17.14 -4.16 -14.37
CA GLY A 340 15.92 -4.12 -15.19
C GLY A 340 15.14 -2.80 -15.11
N ILE A 341 15.75 -1.76 -14.52
CA ILE A 341 15.20 -0.41 -14.40
C ILE A 341 15.72 0.46 -15.56
N PRO A 342 14.87 1.24 -16.26
CA PRO A 342 15.31 2.21 -17.27
C PRO A 342 16.38 3.18 -16.74
N TYR A 343 17.30 3.62 -17.60
CA TYR A 343 18.45 4.44 -17.24
C TYR A 343 18.10 5.69 -16.43
N ILE A 344 17.07 6.45 -16.84
CA ILE A 344 16.65 7.68 -16.15
C ILE A 344 16.24 7.38 -14.71
N GLU A 345 15.36 6.39 -14.53
CA GLU A 345 14.87 6.00 -13.21
C GLU A 345 15.98 5.36 -12.36
N HIS A 346 16.85 4.56 -12.97
CA HIS A 346 18.00 3.94 -12.31
C HIS A 346 18.95 4.99 -11.70
N ASN A 347 19.32 6.03 -12.46
CA ASN A 347 20.17 7.11 -11.95
C ASN A 347 19.50 7.91 -10.82
N ASN A 348 18.17 8.08 -10.89
CA ASN A 348 17.41 8.76 -9.85
C ASN A 348 17.33 7.91 -8.58
N LEU A 349 17.17 6.59 -8.72
CA LEU A 349 17.21 5.64 -7.62
C LEU A 349 18.58 5.63 -6.92
N GLU A 350 19.68 5.62 -7.68
CA GLU A 350 21.03 5.73 -7.12
C GLU A 350 21.22 7.02 -6.31
N LEU A 351 20.70 8.15 -6.81
CA LEU A 351 20.72 9.41 -6.07
C LEU A 351 19.88 9.32 -4.78
N ILE A 352 18.69 8.72 -4.84
CA ILE A 352 17.85 8.52 -3.64
C ILE A 352 18.59 7.69 -2.60
N LEU A 353 19.20 6.57 -2.99
CA LEU A 353 19.99 5.73 -2.08
C LEU A 353 21.13 6.52 -1.45
N LYS A 354 21.86 7.28 -2.26
CA LYS A 354 22.93 8.16 -1.77
C LYS A 354 22.41 9.16 -0.73
N ILE A 355 21.28 9.82 -0.99
CA ILE A 355 20.68 10.77 -0.03
C ILE A 355 20.24 10.06 1.25
N LEU A 356 19.61 8.89 1.16
CA LEU A 356 19.13 8.14 2.33
C LEU A 356 20.29 7.57 3.19
N GLN A 357 21.42 7.22 2.57
CA GLN A 357 22.58 6.66 3.25
C GLN A 357 23.55 7.73 3.79
N GLU A 358 23.78 8.80 3.02
CA GLU A 358 24.85 9.78 3.27
C GLU A 358 24.31 11.20 3.54
N GLY A 359 23.01 11.45 3.37
CA GLY A 359 22.44 12.80 3.43
C GLY A 359 22.24 13.37 4.84
N GLY A 360 22.32 12.54 5.88
CA GLY A 360 22.18 12.95 7.28
C GLY A 360 20.80 13.47 7.68
N ILE A 361 19.78 13.23 6.83
CA ILE A 361 18.39 13.66 7.03
C ILE A 361 17.51 12.42 7.17
N TYR A 362 16.62 12.45 8.16
CA TYR A 362 15.76 11.31 8.47
C TYR A 362 14.64 11.17 7.44
N SER A 363 14.37 9.94 7.02
CA SER A 363 13.16 9.62 6.26
C SER A 363 12.07 9.09 7.19
N PRO A 364 10.95 9.79 7.36
CA PRO A 364 9.92 9.38 8.30
C PRO A 364 9.01 8.26 7.77
N SER A 365 8.53 7.46 8.71
CA SER A 365 7.43 6.52 8.52
C SER A 365 6.10 7.24 8.30
N LEU A 366 5.10 6.52 7.79
CA LEU A 366 3.79 7.11 7.49
C LEU A 366 3.10 7.67 8.73
N ARG A 367 3.29 7.05 9.90
CA ARG A 367 2.77 7.56 11.17
C ARG A 367 3.48 8.81 11.64
N GLU A 368 4.80 8.86 11.51
CA GLU A 368 5.58 10.05 11.89
C GLU A 368 5.20 11.25 11.02
N ILE A 369 4.87 11.03 9.74
CA ILE A 369 4.44 12.08 8.80
C ILE A 369 3.21 12.84 9.31
N GLU A 370 2.27 12.16 9.99
CA GLU A 370 1.06 12.79 10.55
C GLU A 370 1.37 13.86 11.61
N SER A 371 2.59 13.86 12.17
CA SER A 371 3.03 14.85 13.17
C SER A 371 3.75 16.08 12.59
N TYR A 372 3.98 16.13 11.28
CA TYR A 372 4.66 17.25 10.64
C TYR A 372 3.73 18.44 10.50
N THR A 373 4.26 19.64 10.70
CA THR A 373 3.48 20.88 10.81
C THR A 373 3.62 21.79 9.60
N ALA A 374 4.48 21.44 8.63
CA ALA A 374 4.52 22.04 7.31
C ALA A 374 5.02 21.00 6.29
N VAL A 375 4.41 20.95 5.11
CA VAL A 375 4.75 19.96 4.07
C VAL A 375 4.97 20.67 2.73
N LEU A 376 6.05 20.32 2.04
CA LEU A 376 6.33 20.73 0.66
C LEU A 376 6.47 19.47 -0.22
N ILE A 377 5.62 19.37 -1.25
CA ILE A 377 5.67 18.31 -2.26
C ILE A 377 6.28 18.87 -3.55
N LEU A 378 7.38 18.27 -4.00
CA LEU A 378 8.14 18.67 -5.17
C LEU A 378 8.04 17.66 -6.32
N GLY A 379 7.16 17.96 -7.28
CA GLY A 379 7.02 17.24 -8.55
C GLY A 379 6.44 15.83 -8.45
N GLU A 380 5.60 15.59 -7.45
CA GLU A 380 4.96 14.30 -7.21
C GLU A 380 3.45 14.46 -7.00
N ASP A 381 2.64 13.65 -7.69
CA ASP A 381 1.23 13.47 -7.35
C ASP A 381 1.07 12.22 -6.47
N ILE A 382 1.27 12.42 -5.16
CA ILE A 382 1.26 11.34 -4.18
C ILE A 382 -0.11 10.65 -4.06
N THR A 383 -1.19 11.24 -4.56
CA THR A 383 -2.52 10.58 -4.58
C THR A 383 -2.56 9.42 -5.57
N GLN A 384 -1.79 9.53 -6.66
CA GLN A 384 -1.77 8.55 -7.74
C GLN A 384 -0.65 7.51 -7.56
N VAL A 385 0.53 7.95 -7.13
CA VAL A 385 1.71 7.07 -7.05
C VAL A 385 1.85 6.40 -5.68
N ALA A 386 1.46 7.09 -4.60
CA ALA A 386 1.71 6.66 -3.23
C ALA A 386 0.53 6.97 -2.30
N ALA A 387 -0.70 6.57 -2.67
CA ALA A 387 -1.93 7.00 -2.01
C ALA A 387 -1.85 7.01 -0.49
N ARG A 388 -1.37 5.94 0.18
CA ARG A 388 -1.28 5.92 1.65
C ARG A 388 -0.44 7.06 2.24
N LEU A 389 0.63 7.50 1.57
CA LEU A 389 1.35 8.71 1.97
C LEU A 389 0.46 9.95 1.91
N ALA A 390 -0.35 10.10 0.85
CA ALA A 390 -1.32 11.19 0.74
C ALA A 390 -2.31 11.22 1.92
N LEU A 391 -2.77 10.07 2.39
CA LEU A 391 -3.65 10.00 3.57
C LEU A 391 -2.94 10.47 4.84
N SER A 392 -1.67 10.12 5.03
CA SER A 392 -0.86 10.60 6.17
C SER A 392 -0.58 12.11 6.07
N VAL A 393 -0.35 12.64 4.86
CA VAL A 393 -0.25 14.09 4.64
C VAL A 393 -1.57 14.78 4.98
N ARG A 394 -2.73 14.22 4.57
CA ARG A 394 -4.05 14.75 4.97
C ARG A 394 -4.20 14.84 6.49
N GLN A 395 -3.74 13.82 7.23
CA GLN A 395 -3.74 13.89 8.70
C GLN A 395 -2.79 14.96 9.24
N ALA A 396 -1.58 15.10 8.67
CA ALA A 396 -0.63 16.15 9.04
C ALA A 396 -1.23 17.56 8.88
N ILE A 397 -1.99 17.77 7.80
CA ILE A 397 -2.68 19.04 7.53
C ILE A 397 -3.80 19.29 8.56
N LYS A 398 -4.56 18.26 8.91
CA LYS A 398 -5.63 18.33 9.91
C LYS A 398 -5.13 18.41 11.35
N ASN A 399 -3.89 18.02 11.63
CA ASN A 399 -3.32 18.02 12.98
C ASN A 399 -3.34 19.40 13.65
N ARG A 400 -3.35 20.48 12.86
CA ARG A 400 -3.51 21.86 13.36
C ARG A 400 -4.77 22.04 14.21
N ALA A 401 -5.86 21.37 13.84
CA ALA A 401 -7.10 21.43 14.60
C ALA A 401 -6.93 20.84 16.00
N TYR A 402 -6.22 19.72 16.10
CA TYR A 402 -5.92 19.06 17.37
C TYR A 402 -4.99 19.89 18.26
N GLU A 403 -3.99 20.56 17.69
CA GLU A 403 -3.14 21.49 18.44
C GLU A 403 -3.94 22.65 19.07
N ILE A 404 -4.86 23.26 18.31
CA ILE A 404 -5.73 24.34 18.80
C ILE A 404 -6.65 23.82 19.90
N ALA A 405 -7.23 22.63 19.70
CA ALA A 405 -8.10 21.99 20.67
C ALA A 405 -7.35 21.66 21.98
N ALA A 406 -6.12 21.15 21.89
CA ALA A 406 -5.27 20.84 23.03
C ALA A 406 -4.95 22.09 23.87
N ASN A 407 -4.69 23.24 23.24
CA ASN A 407 -4.50 24.53 23.93
C ASN A 407 -5.74 24.97 24.72
N GLN A 408 -6.91 24.48 24.35
CA GLN A 408 -8.20 24.74 24.99
C GLN A 408 -8.63 23.58 25.91
N GLN A 409 -7.72 22.64 26.21
CA GLN A 409 -7.95 21.47 27.06
C GLN A 409 -9.06 20.54 26.54
N ILE A 410 -9.36 20.56 25.25
CA ILE A 410 -10.28 19.62 24.60
C ILE A 410 -9.49 18.37 24.25
N SER A 411 -9.97 17.22 24.69
CA SER A 411 -9.33 15.93 24.37
C SER A 411 -9.57 15.50 22.92
N ASP A 412 -8.56 14.89 22.30
CA ASP A 412 -8.55 14.46 20.88
C ASP A 412 -9.71 13.51 20.52
N TRP A 413 -10.15 12.69 21.47
CA TRP A 413 -11.25 11.74 21.23
C TRP A 413 -12.62 12.41 21.09
N ASN A 414 -12.77 13.69 21.48
CA ASN A 414 -13.97 14.50 21.29
C ASN A 414 -13.93 15.25 19.95
N VAL A 415 -14.01 14.47 18.87
CA VAL A 415 -13.77 14.95 17.51
C VAL A 415 -14.70 16.09 17.08
N SER A 416 -15.96 16.06 17.49
CA SER A 416 -16.91 17.15 17.18
C SER A 416 -16.48 18.48 17.80
N ALA A 417 -15.95 18.47 19.03
CA ALA A 417 -15.46 19.69 19.68
C ALA A 417 -14.18 20.21 19.01
N VAL A 418 -13.26 19.31 18.63
CA VAL A 418 -12.01 19.64 17.92
C VAL A 418 -12.29 20.38 16.60
N PHE A 419 -13.23 19.86 15.79
CA PHE A 419 -13.55 20.50 14.51
C PHE A 419 -14.28 21.83 14.66
N ASN A 420 -15.16 21.96 15.66
CA ASN A 420 -15.89 23.20 15.90
C ASN A 420 -14.96 24.36 16.30
N ILE A 421 -14.01 24.10 17.21
CA ILE A 421 -13.14 25.16 17.74
C ILE A 421 -12.07 25.60 16.75
N SER A 422 -11.61 24.68 15.90
CA SER A 422 -10.51 24.95 14.97
C SER A 422 -10.95 25.72 13.73
N GLN A 423 -12.26 25.82 13.43
CA GLN A 423 -12.81 26.52 12.26
C GLN A 423 -12.09 26.15 10.94
N ASN A 424 -11.77 24.87 10.75
CA ASN A 424 -10.99 24.36 9.60
C ASN A 424 -9.55 24.89 9.50
N ALA A 425 -8.92 25.27 10.61
CA ALA A 425 -7.50 25.57 10.63
C ALA A 425 -6.67 24.37 10.15
N LYS A 426 -5.73 24.64 9.24
CA LYS A 426 -4.90 23.64 8.57
C LYS A 426 -3.43 23.99 8.71
N ASN A 427 -2.58 22.97 8.83
CA ASN A 427 -1.14 23.14 8.65
C ASN A 427 -0.85 23.48 7.17
N PRO A 428 0.17 24.28 6.88
CA PRO A 428 0.51 24.66 5.52
C PRO A 428 1.01 23.48 4.68
N LEU A 429 0.39 23.29 3.53
CA LEU A 429 0.81 22.40 2.46
C LEU A 429 1.17 23.22 1.21
N PHE A 430 2.35 22.97 0.66
CA PHE A 430 2.77 23.52 -0.62
C PHE A 430 2.98 22.39 -1.62
N ILE A 431 2.49 22.57 -2.84
CA ILE A 431 2.57 21.55 -3.89
C ILE A 431 3.17 22.17 -5.14
N THR A 432 4.03 21.40 -5.81
CA THR A 432 4.43 21.69 -7.17
C THR A 432 4.14 20.46 -8.04
N ASN A 433 3.54 20.68 -9.20
CA ASN A 433 3.25 19.64 -10.16
C ASN A 433 3.09 20.22 -11.58
N VAL A 434 2.99 19.37 -12.60
CA VAL A 434 2.74 19.82 -13.99
C VAL A 434 1.30 20.30 -14.21
N ASP A 435 0.36 19.84 -13.39
CA ASP A 435 -1.06 20.17 -13.44
C ASP A 435 -1.71 19.95 -12.06
N LYS A 436 -3.01 20.22 -11.94
CA LYS A 436 -3.79 20.05 -10.71
C LYS A 436 -3.81 18.59 -10.22
N THR A 437 -3.62 18.43 -8.92
CA THR A 437 -3.73 17.17 -8.16
C THR A 437 -4.98 17.17 -7.26
N SER A 438 -5.31 16.01 -6.70
CA SER A 438 -6.38 15.86 -5.71
C SER A 438 -6.06 16.46 -4.33
N LEU A 439 -4.85 16.98 -4.09
CA LEU A 439 -4.48 17.65 -2.83
C LEU A 439 -4.47 19.18 -2.96
N ASP A 440 -4.67 19.74 -4.15
CA ASP A 440 -4.73 21.18 -4.38
C ASP A 440 -5.87 21.85 -3.59
N ASP A 441 -6.91 21.12 -3.21
CA ASP A 441 -8.04 21.63 -2.43
C ASP A 441 -7.72 21.88 -0.94
N ILE A 442 -6.64 21.30 -0.44
CA ILE A 442 -6.14 21.51 0.92
C ILE A 442 -4.77 22.22 0.95
N ALA A 443 -4.18 22.52 -0.21
CA ALA A 443 -2.93 23.24 -0.32
C ALA A 443 -3.08 24.72 0.04
N LYS A 444 -2.10 25.28 0.76
CA LYS A 444 -1.99 26.73 0.98
C LYS A 444 -1.61 27.44 -0.32
N TRP A 445 -0.77 26.83 -1.13
CA TRP A 445 -0.44 27.29 -2.48
C TRP A 445 0.10 26.14 -3.33
N SER A 446 -0.26 26.16 -4.61
CA SER A 446 0.22 25.21 -5.62
C SER A 446 0.90 25.94 -6.76
N TYR A 447 2.03 25.40 -7.20
CA TYR A 447 2.76 25.88 -8.38
C TYR A 447 2.66 24.87 -9.51
N HIS A 448 1.88 25.20 -10.54
CA HIS A 448 1.73 24.38 -11.75
C HIS A 448 2.71 24.87 -12.82
N ALA A 449 3.75 24.09 -13.12
CA ALA A 449 4.79 24.48 -14.05
C ALA A 449 5.48 23.28 -14.72
N SER A 450 6.38 23.52 -15.68
CA SER A 450 7.20 22.43 -16.21
C SER A 450 8.11 21.85 -15.14
N ILE A 451 8.59 20.63 -15.36
CA ILE A 451 9.45 19.91 -14.42
C ILE A 451 10.73 20.70 -14.10
N GLU A 452 11.31 21.38 -15.10
CA GLU A 452 12.51 22.21 -14.96
C GLU A 452 12.25 23.43 -14.06
N GLU A 453 11.11 24.09 -14.22
CA GLU A 453 10.76 25.26 -13.42
C GLU A 453 10.39 24.89 -11.98
N GLN A 454 9.78 23.72 -11.76
CA GLN A 454 9.57 23.17 -10.42
C GLN A 454 10.92 22.91 -9.72
N ALA A 455 11.90 22.32 -10.43
CA ALA A 455 13.24 22.10 -9.88
C ALA A 455 13.95 23.44 -9.56
N ARG A 456 13.88 24.42 -10.47
CA ARG A 456 14.42 25.78 -10.26
C ARG A 456 13.81 26.44 -9.03
N LEU A 457 12.50 26.29 -8.81
CA LEU A 457 11.81 26.79 -7.61
C LEU A 457 12.41 26.14 -6.36
N GLY A 458 12.60 24.83 -6.36
CA GLY A 458 13.18 24.11 -5.22
C GLY A 458 14.61 24.58 -4.90
N PHE A 459 15.47 24.77 -5.90
CA PHE A 459 16.81 25.34 -5.69
C PHE A 459 16.76 26.77 -5.13
N ALA A 460 15.80 27.59 -5.58
CA ALA A 460 15.64 28.95 -5.04
C ALA A 460 15.14 28.97 -3.60
N ILE A 461 14.22 28.06 -3.22
CA ILE A 461 13.81 27.88 -1.82
C ILE A 461 15.03 27.51 -0.98
N ALA A 462 15.86 26.56 -1.43
CA ALA A 462 17.08 26.17 -0.72
C ALA A 462 18.05 27.35 -0.53
N ASN A 463 18.28 28.16 -1.58
CA ASN A 463 19.15 29.35 -1.53
C ASN A 463 18.60 30.46 -0.63
N ALA A 464 17.29 30.66 -0.61
CA ALA A 464 16.63 31.63 0.26
C ALA A 464 16.68 31.21 1.75
N ILE A 465 16.66 29.90 2.04
CA ILE A 465 16.89 29.38 3.39
C ILE A 465 18.38 29.46 3.76
N ASP A 466 19.28 29.12 2.84
CA ASP A 466 20.73 29.17 3.08
C ASP A 466 21.48 29.66 1.85
N SER A 467 22.11 30.82 1.95
CA SER A 467 22.79 31.49 0.83
C SER A 467 24.00 30.71 0.29
N ARG A 468 24.47 29.67 0.99
CA ARG A 468 25.51 28.75 0.50
C ARG A 468 24.97 27.77 -0.54
N ALA A 469 23.66 27.53 -0.59
CA ALA A 469 23.06 26.74 -1.66
C ALA A 469 23.10 27.52 -2.99
N PRO A 470 23.03 26.85 -4.16
CA PRO A 470 23.20 27.52 -5.45
C PRO A 470 22.14 28.58 -5.73
N LYS A 471 22.56 29.77 -6.17
CA LYS A 471 21.66 30.87 -6.51
C LYS A 471 20.93 30.61 -7.84
N VAL A 472 19.63 30.85 -7.85
CA VAL A 472 18.80 30.80 -9.08
C VAL A 472 18.43 32.22 -9.50
N ILE A 473 18.48 32.49 -10.80
CA ILE A 473 18.18 33.79 -11.40
C ILE A 473 17.02 33.61 -12.40
N GLY A 474 16.22 34.66 -12.61
CA GLY A 474 15.22 34.71 -13.67
C GLY A 474 13.77 34.49 -13.20
N PHE A 475 13.49 34.63 -11.91
CA PHE A 475 12.11 34.69 -11.41
C PHE A 475 11.57 36.12 -11.39
N ASP A 476 10.29 36.25 -11.71
CA ASP A 476 9.55 37.51 -11.57
C ASP A 476 9.31 37.85 -10.09
N ASN A 477 8.81 39.07 -9.82
CA ASN A 477 8.63 39.53 -8.45
C ASN A 477 7.52 38.75 -7.72
N ASN A 478 6.44 38.35 -8.41
CA ASN A 478 5.35 37.59 -7.82
C ASN A 478 5.83 36.21 -7.31
N LEU A 479 6.61 35.50 -8.11
CA LEU A 479 7.14 34.20 -7.71
C LEU A 479 8.18 34.33 -6.60
N LYS A 480 8.97 35.41 -6.57
CA LYS A 480 9.86 35.71 -5.43
C LYS A 480 9.08 35.88 -4.12
N GLU A 481 7.99 36.64 -4.13
CA GLU A 481 7.12 36.79 -2.95
C GLU A 481 6.54 35.43 -2.49
N LYS A 482 6.15 34.55 -3.42
CA LYS A 482 5.70 33.18 -3.06
C LYS A 482 6.82 32.34 -2.47
N ILE A 483 8.04 32.44 -2.99
CA ILE A 483 9.21 31.76 -2.42
C ILE A 483 9.45 32.24 -0.99
N GLU A 484 9.40 33.55 -0.74
CA GLU A 484 9.56 34.13 0.59
C GLU A 484 8.53 33.58 1.58
N ILE A 485 7.25 33.49 1.19
CA ILE A 485 6.19 32.88 2.01
C ILE A 485 6.49 31.41 2.35
N ILE A 486 6.95 30.62 1.36
CA ILE A 486 7.32 29.22 1.60
C ILE A 486 8.49 29.14 2.58
N VAL A 487 9.53 29.93 2.34
CA VAL A 487 10.76 29.98 3.15
C VAL A 487 10.44 30.38 4.58
N GLU A 488 9.61 31.40 4.77
CA GLU A 488 9.15 31.86 6.08
C GLU A 488 8.43 30.72 6.82
N VAL A 489 7.46 30.08 6.18
CA VAL A 489 6.69 28.98 6.78
C VAL A 489 7.59 27.80 7.13
N LEU A 490 8.44 27.34 6.20
CA LEU A 490 9.31 26.19 6.43
C LEU A 490 10.39 26.48 7.49
N SER A 491 10.92 27.70 7.53
CA SER A 491 11.97 28.09 8.48
C SER A 491 11.45 28.34 9.90
N ASN A 492 10.23 28.87 10.04
CA ASN A 492 9.60 29.13 11.33
C ASN A 492 8.95 27.88 11.95
N THR A 493 8.86 26.80 11.16
CA THR A 493 8.28 25.55 11.61
C THR A 493 9.35 24.62 12.17
N LYS A 494 9.10 24.03 13.35
CA LYS A 494 10.04 23.09 13.98
C LYS A 494 10.24 21.80 13.19
N LYS A 495 9.16 21.27 12.59
CA LYS A 495 9.14 19.95 11.94
C LYS A 495 8.57 20.01 10.51
N PRO A 496 9.36 20.49 9.53
CA PRO A 496 8.97 20.53 8.11
C PRO A 496 9.26 19.20 7.38
N LEU A 497 8.41 18.83 6.43
CA LEU A 497 8.56 17.64 5.60
C LEU A 497 8.76 18.02 4.13
N ILE A 498 9.78 17.46 3.49
CA ILE A 498 10.02 17.61 2.05
C ILE A 498 9.76 16.27 1.36
N ILE A 499 8.88 16.26 0.35
CA ILE A 499 8.52 15.06 -0.42
C ILE A 499 8.91 15.25 -1.88
N SER A 500 9.59 14.27 -2.47
CA SER A 500 9.95 14.23 -3.89
C SER A 500 10.09 12.77 -4.35
N GLY A 501 10.48 12.50 -5.60
CA GLY A 501 10.61 11.14 -6.10
C GLY A 501 10.99 11.02 -7.56
N VAL A 502 10.93 9.78 -8.07
CA VAL A 502 11.38 9.41 -9.42
C VAL A 502 10.35 9.66 -10.52
N HIS A 503 9.07 9.91 -10.21
CA HIS A 503 7.98 9.81 -11.18
C HIS A 503 7.99 10.94 -12.22
N SER A 504 8.57 12.09 -11.86
CA SER A 504 8.85 13.19 -12.79
C SER A 504 9.96 12.87 -13.81
N GLY A 505 10.80 11.86 -13.53
CA GLY A 505 12.01 11.56 -14.30
C GLY A 505 13.16 12.55 -14.06
N SER A 506 12.99 13.57 -13.23
CA SER A 506 13.98 14.64 -13.05
C SER A 506 14.86 14.43 -11.84
N ARG A 507 16.15 14.21 -12.11
CA ARG A 507 17.20 14.22 -11.08
C ARG A 507 17.25 15.54 -10.31
N ALA A 508 17.06 16.66 -11.01
CA ALA A 508 17.16 17.99 -10.44
C ALA A 508 16.09 18.28 -9.37
N LEU A 509 14.91 17.66 -9.45
CA LEU A 509 13.89 17.77 -8.40
C LEU A 509 14.31 17.09 -7.10
N ILE A 510 14.89 15.90 -7.19
CA ILE A 510 15.41 15.14 -6.05
C ILE A 510 16.58 15.89 -5.40
N GLU A 511 17.49 16.43 -6.22
CA GLU A 511 18.60 17.27 -5.75
C GLU A 511 18.12 18.56 -5.07
N ALA A 512 17.12 19.23 -5.63
CA ALA A 512 16.51 20.42 -5.03
C ALA A 512 15.85 20.09 -3.67
N ALA A 513 15.10 18.99 -3.58
CA ALA A 513 14.49 18.52 -2.34
C ALA A 513 15.54 18.25 -1.25
N ALA A 514 16.64 17.57 -1.61
CA ALA A 514 17.76 17.31 -0.71
C ALA A 514 18.44 18.61 -0.24
N ASN A 515 18.64 19.58 -1.14
CA ASN A 515 19.19 20.89 -0.78
C ASN A 515 18.27 21.66 0.18
N ILE A 516 16.95 21.68 -0.04
CA ILE A 516 16.01 22.34 0.89
C ILE A 516 16.09 21.68 2.27
N ALA A 517 16.03 20.35 2.31
CA ALA A 517 16.10 19.62 3.56
C ALA A 517 17.44 19.85 4.27
N LYS A 518 18.56 19.91 3.54
CA LYS A 518 19.87 20.28 4.10
C LYS A 518 19.88 21.69 4.67
N ALA A 519 19.33 22.67 3.95
CA ALA A 519 19.26 24.07 4.39
C ALA A 519 18.47 24.22 5.69
N LEU A 520 17.32 23.54 5.80
CA LEU A 520 16.50 23.50 7.01
C LEU A 520 17.23 22.80 8.16
N LYS A 521 17.91 21.69 7.89
CA LYS A 521 18.68 20.96 8.91
C LYS A 521 19.79 21.82 9.51
N ILE A 522 20.50 22.60 8.68
CA ILE A 522 21.56 23.50 9.15
C ILE A 522 21.00 24.63 10.04
N ARG A 523 19.78 25.09 9.77
CA ARG A 523 19.07 26.06 10.64
C ARG A 523 18.53 25.45 11.94
N GLY A 524 18.68 24.14 12.14
CA GLY A 524 18.26 23.45 13.36
C GLY A 524 16.83 22.90 13.34
N SER A 525 16.15 22.90 12.19
CA SER A 525 14.84 22.26 12.05
C SER A 525 14.94 20.73 12.15
N ASP A 526 13.93 20.10 12.73
CA ASP A 526 13.73 18.65 12.70
C ASP A 526 13.07 18.24 11.37
N VAL A 527 13.80 18.49 10.28
CA VAL A 527 13.32 18.27 8.91
C VAL A 527 13.36 16.79 8.54
N GLY A 528 12.27 16.34 7.92
CA GLY A 528 12.16 15.02 7.31
C GLY A 528 12.21 15.08 5.79
N ILE A 529 12.69 14.01 5.16
CA ILE A 529 12.67 13.85 3.70
C ILE A 529 12.07 12.51 3.28
N THR A 530 11.09 12.54 2.37
CA THR A 530 10.49 11.33 1.79
C THR A 530 10.74 11.33 0.29
N LEU A 531 11.46 10.30 -0.19
CA LEU A 531 11.82 10.13 -1.60
C LEU A 531 11.12 8.89 -2.16
N LEU A 532 10.19 9.08 -3.09
CA LEU A 532 9.38 8.01 -3.66
C LEU A 532 10.08 7.29 -4.81
N THR A 533 9.94 5.98 -4.85
CA THR A 533 10.36 5.11 -5.95
C THR A 533 9.14 4.51 -6.66
N SER A 534 9.34 3.92 -7.84
CA SER A 534 8.26 3.42 -8.70
C SER A 534 7.55 2.17 -8.17
N ALA A 535 8.27 1.30 -7.46
CA ALA A 535 7.78 -0.03 -7.06
C ALA A 535 8.19 -0.39 -5.62
N SER A 536 7.55 -1.44 -5.08
CA SER A 536 7.70 -1.85 -3.67
C SER A 536 9.10 -2.28 -3.27
N ASN A 537 9.92 -2.76 -4.22
CA ASN A 537 11.28 -3.24 -3.95
C ASN A 537 12.36 -2.48 -4.74
N SER A 538 12.07 -1.28 -5.25
CA SER A 538 13.06 -0.49 -5.99
C SER A 538 14.30 -0.16 -5.15
N ILE A 539 14.11 0.24 -3.87
CA ILE A 539 15.22 0.46 -2.93
C ILE A 539 16.03 -0.83 -2.75
N GLY A 540 15.33 -1.95 -2.61
CA GLY A 540 15.94 -3.26 -2.42
C GLY A 540 16.87 -3.70 -3.55
N ILE A 541 16.39 -3.67 -4.80
CA ILE A 541 17.22 -4.01 -5.95
C ILE A 541 18.34 -2.97 -6.18
N GLY A 542 18.09 -1.70 -5.85
CA GLY A 542 19.12 -0.66 -5.89
C GLY A 542 20.26 -0.92 -4.88
N MET A 543 19.96 -1.45 -3.69
CA MET A 543 20.96 -1.86 -2.69
C MET A 543 21.76 -3.12 -3.09
N ILE A 544 21.20 -3.97 -3.96
CA ILE A 544 21.92 -5.10 -4.57
C ILE A 544 22.93 -4.58 -5.61
N GLY A 545 22.58 -3.49 -6.31
CA GLY A 545 23.38 -2.88 -7.36
C GLY A 545 23.33 -3.65 -8.68
N GLY A 546 23.74 -3.02 -9.77
CA GLY A 546 23.72 -3.58 -11.11
C GLY A 546 23.62 -2.50 -12.18
N LYS A 547 23.66 -2.88 -13.45
CA LYS A 547 23.51 -1.92 -14.56
C LYS A 547 22.04 -1.56 -14.80
N SER A 548 21.78 -0.48 -15.53
CA SER A 548 20.44 -0.17 -16.04
C SER A 548 19.95 -1.19 -17.09
N LEU A 549 18.65 -1.15 -17.39
CA LEU A 549 18.04 -1.93 -18.47
C LEU A 549 18.62 -1.54 -19.84
N ASP A 550 18.76 -0.24 -20.12
CA ASP A 550 19.29 0.25 -21.40
C ASP A 550 20.67 -0.31 -21.69
N ASN A 551 21.57 -0.34 -20.69
CA ASN A 551 22.90 -0.93 -20.82
C ASN A 551 22.86 -2.42 -21.16
N ALA A 552 21.95 -3.18 -20.54
CA ALA A 552 21.78 -4.60 -20.83
C ALA A 552 21.29 -4.83 -22.27
N LEU A 553 20.27 -4.08 -22.69
CA LEU A 553 19.74 -4.15 -24.06
C LEU A 553 20.77 -3.73 -25.11
N GLU A 554 21.64 -2.77 -24.81
CA GLU A 554 22.72 -2.36 -25.70
C GLU A 554 23.77 -3.46 -25.88
N ILE A 555 24.22 -4.10 -24.79
CA ILE A 555 25.15 -5.23 -24.82
C ILE A 555 24.59 -6.37 -25.70
N LEU A 556 23.32 -6.72 -25.51
CA LEU A 556 22.64 -7.75 -26.29
C LEU A 556 22.51 -7.35 -27.77
N SER A 557 22.14 -6.09 -28.04
CA SER A 557 21.99 -5.58 -29.41
C SER A 557 23.32 -5.57 -30.17
N LYS A 558 24.46 -5.39 -29.49
CA LYS A 558 25.80 -5.48 -30.09
C LYS A 558 26.29 -6.91 -30.30
N GLY A 559 25.55 -7.92 -29.82
CA GLY A 559 25.97 -9.33 -29.88
C GLY A 559 27.12 -9.66 -28.92
N GLU A 560 27.35 -8.82 -27.91
CA GLU A 560 28.39 -9.06 -26.89
C GLU A 560 27.99 -10.13 -25.86
N ALA A 561 26.71 -10.54 -25.86
CA ALA A 561 26.16 -11.62 -25.07
C ALA A 561 25.17 -12.44 -25.91
N ASP A 562 25.18 -13.75 -25.70
CA ASP A 562 24.48 -14.75 -26.51
C ASP A 562 23.39 -15.51 -25.74
N ALA A 563 23.25 -15.29 -24.43
CA ALA A 563 22.11 -15.73 -23.65
C ALA A 563 21.58 -14.65 -22.69
N LEU A 564 20.27 -14.72 -22.41
CA LEU A 564 19.55 -13.77 -21.57
C LEU A 564 18.65 -14.52 -20.58
N ILE A 565 18.67 -14.09 -19.32
CA ILE A 565 17.71 -14.48 -18.29
C ILE A 565 16.95 -13.23 -17.84
N VAL A 566 15.62 -13.22 -18.00
CA VAL A 566 14.75 -12.15 -17.51
C VAL A 566 13.96 -12.65 -16.32
N LEU A 567 14.12 -12.02 -15.16
CA LEU A 567 13.43 -12.33 -13.92
C LEU A 567 12.29 -11.35 -13.71
N GLU A 568 11.04 -11.82 -13.76
CA GLU A 568 9.81 -11.12 -13.37
C GLU A 568 9.75 -9.67 -13.91
N ASN A 569 10.12 -9.46 -15.18
CA ASN A 569 10.21 -8.14 -15.80
C ASN A 569 9.64 -8.20 -17.24
N ASP A 570 8.70 -7.31 -17.56
CA ASP A 570 8.21 -7.13 -18.93
C ASP A 570 9.02 -6.02 -19.63
N LEU A 571 10.02 -6.42 -20.42
CA LEU A 571 10.93 -5.50 -21.10
C LEU A 571 10.18 -4.52 -22.01
N TYR A 572 9.07 -4.94 -22.60
CA TYR A 572 8.25 -4.10 -23.50
C TYR A 572 7.49 -3.00 -22.77
N ARG A 573 7.40 -3.06 -21.44
CA ARG A 573 6.85 -1.98 -20.62
C ARG A 573 7.88 -0.85 -20.42
N TYR A 574 9.14 -1.22 -20.30
CA TYR A 574 10.23 -0.35 -19.85
C TYR A 574 11.19 0.08 -20.97
N ALA A 575 11.07 -0.50 -22.17
CA ALA A 575 11.85 -0.11 -23.34
C ALA A 575 11.03 -0.18 -24.65
N PRO A 576 11.37 0.66 -25.66
CA PRO A 576 10.72 0.62 -26.97
C PRO A 576 10.78 -0.75 -27.62
N LYS A 577 9.68 -1.14 -28.28
CA LYS A 577 9.57 -2.45 -28.96
C LYS A 577 10.75 -2.75 -29.87
N ALA A 578 11.14 -1.79 -30.72
CA ALA A 578 12.24 -1.95 -31.66
C ALA A 578 13.58 -2.26 -30.98
N LYS A 579 13.86 -1.65 -29.81
CA LYS A 579 15.09 -1.92 -29.04
C LYS A 579 15.07 -3.31 -28.43
N VAL A 580 13.93 -3.70 -27.84
CA VAL A 580 13.77 -5.04 -27.26
C VAL A 580 13.88 -6.11 -28.36
N ASP A 581 13.15 -5.95 -29.46
CA ASP A 581 13.17 -6.90 -30.59
C ASP A 581 14.58 -7.01 -31.20
N SER A 582 15.32 -5.91 -31.32
CA SER A 582 16.72 -5.93 -31.78
C SER A 582 17.64 -6.69 -30.82
N ALA A 583 17.51 -6.46 -29.51
CA ALA A 583 18.29 -7.17 -28.49
C ALA A 583 18.00 -8.68 -28.53
N LEU A 584 16.71 -9.06 -28.58
CA LEU A 584 16.30 -10.46 -28.60
C LEU A 584 16.65 -11.17 -29.92
N LYS A 585 16.71 -10.46 -31.05
CA LYS A 585 17.10 -11.05 -32.34
C LYS A 585 18.54 -11.56 -32.34
N ASN A 586 19.44 -10.87 -31.64
CA ASN A 586 20.86 -11.22 -31.56
C ASN A 586 21.16 -12.20 -30.41
N THR A 587 20.15 -12.62 -29.66
CA THR A 587 20.27 -13.54 -28.52
C THR A 587 19.43 -14.78 -28.77
N SER A 588 20.08 -15.85 -29.24
CA SER A 588 19.41 -17.10 -29.61
C SER A 588 18.73 -17.81 -28.42
N ASN A 589 19.17 -17.50 -27.20
CA ASN A 589 18.83 -18.23 -25.99
C ASN A 589 18.21 -17.30 -24.93
N VAL A 590 16.88 -17.20 -24.91
CA VAL A 590 16.13 -16.33 -23.99
C VAL A 590 15.34 -17.17 -22.98
N ILE A 591 15.72 -17.07 -21.70
CA ILE A 591 15.05 -17.68 -20.56
C ILE A 591 14.25 -16.59 -19.83
N VAL A 592 12.97 -16.83 -19.56
CA VAL A 592 12.12 -15.91 -18.78
C VAL A 592 11.55 -16.64 -17.59
N ILE A 593 11.71 -16.05 -16.40
CA ILE A 593 11.16 -16.53 -15.14
C ILE A 593 10.07 -15.54 -14.72
N ASP A 594 8.79 -15.87 -14.94
CA ASP A 594 7.70 -14.96 -14.61
C ASP A 594 6.42 -15.74 -14.24
N HIS A 595 5.65 -15.15 -13.34
CA HIS A 595 4.36 -15.66 -12.88
C HIS A 595 3.20 -15.07 -13.70
N GLN A 596 3.49 -14.20 -14.67
CA GLN A 596 2.56 -13.55 -15.58
C GLN A 596 2.87 -13.84 -17.05
N ARG A 597 1.84 -14.01 -17.88
CA ARG A 597 2.00 -14.15 -19.34
C ARG A 597 2.17 -12.77 -20.02
N THR A 598 3.39 -12.25 -20.02
CA THR A 598 3.73 -10.91 -20.56
C THR A 598 4.20 -10.96 -22.01
N LYS A 599 4.39 -9.80 -22.66
CA LYS A 599 4.95 -9.74 -24.03
C LYS A 599 6.37 -10.33 -24.06
N THR A 600 7.15 -10.13 -23.01
CA THR A 600 8.47 -10.76 -22.86
C THR A 600 8.39 -12.28 -22.76
N VAL A 601 7.43 -12.84 -22.01
CA VAL A 601 7.23 -14.30 -21.94
C VAL A 601 6.92 -14.91 -23.32
N GLU A 602 6.13 -14.23 -24.15
CA GLU A 602 5.82 -14.73 -25.49
C GLU A 602 7.05 -14.85 -26.40
N LYS A 603 8.10 -14.07 -26.15
CA LYS A 603 9.37 -14.12 -26.88
C LYS A 603 10.38 -15.11 -26.30
N ALA A 604 10.10 -15.71 -25.15
CA ALA A 604 11.01 -16.60 -24.48
C ALA A 604 11.14 -17.95 -25.21
N GLY A 605 12.36 -18.42 -25.39
CA GLY A 605 12.65 -19.78 -25.84
C GLY A 605 12.45 -20.81 -24.72
N LEU A 606 12.68 -20.42 -23.47
CA LEU A 606 12.37 -21.20 -22.28
C LEU A 606 11.67 -20.31 -21.24
N VAL A 607 10.54 -20.77 -20.72
CA VAL A 607 9.79 -20.12 -19.64
C VAL A 607 9.90 -21.01 -18.41
N LEU A 608 10.31 -20.43 -17.28
CA LEU A 608 10.21 -21.07 -15.97
C LEU A 608 9.03 -20.42 -15.23
N SER A 609 7.96 -21.19 -15.02
CA SER A 609 6.79 -20.73 -14.25
C SER A 609 7.19 -20.51 -12.80
N THR A 610 6.91 -19.30 -12.30
CA THR A 610 7.23 -18.95 -10.91
C THR A 610 6.02 -18.53 -10.09
N ALA A 611 6.21 -18.55 -8.78
CA ALA A 611 5.23 -18.20 -7.77
C ALA A 611 5.03 -16.69 -7.70
N SER A 612 3.79 -16.27 -7.46
CA SER A 612 3.46 -14.91 -7.07
C SER A 612 3.67 -14.70 -5.56
N PHE A 613 3.45 -13.49 -5.05
CA PHE A 613 3.52 -13.18 -3.62
C PHE A 613 2.60 -14.04 -2.73
N ALA A 614 1.54 -14.62 -3.29
CA ALA A 614 0.61 -15.48 -2.57
C ALA A 614 1.11 -16.93 -2.48
N GLU A 615 2.06 -17.31 -3.32
CA GLU A 615 2.54 -18.68 -3.53
C GLU A 615 4.02 -18.80 -3.16
N SER A 616 4.65 -17.74 -2.64
CA SER A 616 6.06 -17.67 -2.30
C SER A 616 6.32 -16.87 -1.03
N ASP A 617 7.50 -17.07 -0.46
CA ASP A 617 8.04 -16.27 0.63
C ASP A 617 9.20 -15.38 0.14
N GLY A 618 9.36 -14.20 0.72
CA GLY A 618 10.49 -13.34 0.38
C GLY A 618 10.48 -11.98 1.06
N THR A 619 11.56 -11.22 0.86
CA THR A 619 11.77 -9.91 1.48
C THR A 619 11.66 -8.80 0.45
N LEU A 620 11.02 -7.69 0.83
CA LEU A 620 10.99 -6.43 0.08
C LEU A 620 11.47 -5.27 0.95
N ILE A 621 12.05 -4.25 0.33
CA ILE A 621 12.52 -3.03 1.02
C ILE A 621 11.78 -1.82 0.47
N ASN A 622 10.98 -1.18 1.32
CA ASN A 622 10.11 -0.07 0.95
C ASN A 622 10.86 1.28 0.85
N TYR A 623 10.12 2.35 0.57
CA TYR A 623 10.63 3.72 0.36
C TYR A 623 11.48 4.28 1.50
N GLU A 624 11.21 3.92 2.77
CA GLU A 624 11.96 4.42 3.93
C GLU A 624 13.15 3.52 4.32
N GLY A 625 13.44 2.51 3.49
CA GLY A 625 14.47 1.51 3.73
C GLY A 625 14.07 0.42 4.71
N ARG A 626 12.76 0.17 4.93
CA ARG A 626 12.30 -0.90 5.81
C ARG A 626 12.20 -2.22 5.06
N ALA A 627 12.99 -3.19 5.50
CA ALA A 627 12.90 -4.58 5.08
C ALA A 627 11.69 -5.25 5.73
N GLN A 628 10.86 -5.89 4.91
CA GLN A 628 9.61 -6.53 5.32
C GLN A 628 9.47 -7.90 4.66
N ARG A 629 8.97 -8.88 5.41
CA ARG A 629 8.76 -10.26 4.95
C ARG A 629 7.32 -10.45 4.47
N PHE A 630 7.15 -11.05 3.30
CA PHE A 630 5.87 -11.64 2.87
C PHE A 630 5.98 -13.16 2.89
N PHE A 631 4.85 -13.83 3.14
CA PHE A 631 4.80 -15.28 3.29
C PHE A 631 3.79 -15.92 2.33
N GLN A 632 4.08 -17.16 1.95
CA GLN A 632 3.21 -18.01 1.15
C GLN A 632 1.87 -18.21 1.89
N VAL A 633 0.78 -17.99 1.14
CA VAL A 633 -0.61 -18.11 1.62
C VAL A 633 -1.10 -19.53 1.44
N TYR A 634 -0.77 -20.16 0.32
CA TYR A 634 -1.13 -21.54 -0.02
C TYR A 634 -0.07 -22.19 -0.90
N ASP A 635 -0.05 -23.52 -0.89
CA ASP A 635 0.73 -24.34 -1.82
C ASP A 635 -0.14 -24.70 -3.04
N PRO A 636 0.20 -24.24 -4.27
CA PRO A 636 -0.56 -24.59 -5.48
C PRO A 636 -0.66 -26.10 -5.73
N THR A 637 0.37 -26.87 -5.36
CA THR A 637 0.45 -28.31 -5.62
C THR A 637 -0.51 -29.13 -4.75
N PHE A 638 -1.00 -28.55 -3.66
CA PHE A 638 -2.05 -29.12 -2.83
C PHE A 638 -3.37 -29.26 -3.60
N TYR A 639 -3.69 -28.30 -4.47
CA TYR A 639 -4.92 -28.28 -5.26
C TYR A 639 -4.77 -28.99 -6.61
N ASP A 640 -3.60 -28.88 -7.24
CA ASP A 640 -3.30 -29.56 -8.51
C ASP A 640 -1.83 -30.00 -8.55
N LYS A 641 -1.63 -31.32 -8.44
CA LYS A 641 -0.31 -31.95 -8.42
C LYS A 641 0.46 -31.84 -9.73
N ASN A 642 -0.21 -31.48 -10.83
CA ASN A 642 0.45 -31.34 -12.12
C ASN A 642 1.17 -30.00 -12.23
N ILE A 643 0.77 -28.99 -11.45
CA ILE A 643 1.37 -27.66 -11.46
C ILE A 643 2.83 -27.75 -11.05
N VAL A 644 3.70 -27.09 -11.83
CA VAL A 644 5.13 -26.97 -11.53
C VAL A 644 5.43 -25.50 -11.37
N ILE A 645 5.27 -24.99 -10.15
CA ILE A 645 5.57 -23.61 -9.78
C ILE A 645 6.57 -23.66 -8.63
N LEU A 646 7.69 -22.96 -8.80
CA LEU A 646 8.68 -22.75 -7.74
C LEU A 646 8.94 -21.25 -7.59
N GLU A 647 9.39 -20.83 -6.42
CA GLU A 647 9.90 -19.49 -6.20
C GLU A 647 11.11 -19.22 -7.11
N SER A 648 11.22 -18.00 -7.63
CA SER A 648 12.26 -17.62 -8.60
C SER A 648 13.67 -17.94 -8.12
N TRP A 649 13.97 -17.71 -6.84
CA TRP A 649 15.27 -18.02 -6.25
C TRP A 649 15.60 -19.52 -6.26
N ARG A 650 14.61 -20.42 -6.18
CA ARG A 650 14.84 -21.87 -6.25
C ARG A 650 15.24 -22.29 -7.66
N TRP A 651 14.52 -21.80 -8.68
CA TRP A 651 14.91 -22.03 -10.07
C TRP A 651 16.34 -21.59 -10.33
N LEU A 652 16.67 -20.35 -9.93
CA LEU A 652 17.97 -19.74 -10.15
C LEU A 652 19.08 -20.46 -9.38
N HIS A 653 18.83 -20.88 -8.14
CA HIS A 653 19.83 -21.60 -7.35
C HIS A 653 20.07 -23.03 -7.84
N SER A 654 19.01 -23.77 -8.17
CA SER A 654 19.14 -25.10 -8.77
C SER A 654 19.92 -25.04 -10.08
N LEU A 655 19.62 -24.04 -10.91
CA LEU A 655 20.34 -23.77 -12.15
C LEU A 655 21.82 -23.44 -11.90
N HIS A 656 22.10 -22.53 -10.98
CA HIS A 656 23.48 -22.18 -10.62
C HIS A 656 24.25 -23.39 -10.08
N SER A 657 23.61 -24.23 -9.26
CA SER A 657 24.22 -25.45 -8.74
C SER A 657 24.57 -26.46 -9.84
N ILE A 658 23.67 -26.71 -10.78
CA ILE A 658 23.92 -27.62 -11.90
C ILE A 658 25.02 -27.08 -12.83
N VAL A 659 25.01 -25.78 -13.14
CA VAL A 659 26.04 -25.16 -13.98
C VAL A 659 27.43 -25.27 -13.32
N GLN A 660 27.52 -25.14 -11.99
CA GLN A 660 28.76 -25.24 -11.22
C GLN A 660 29.13 -26.67 -10.80
N ASN A 661 28.39 -27.70 -11.24
CA ASN A 661 28.57 -29.10 -10.82
C ASN A 661 28.62 -29.28 -9.29
N ARG A 662 27.73 -28.59 -8.56
CA ARG A 662 27.59 -28.67 -7.10
C ARG A 662 26.18 -29.10 -6.71
N GLU A 663 26.03 -29.60 -5.49
CA GLU A 663 24.72 -29.93 -4.95
C GLU A 663 23.88 -28.68 -4.65
N VAL A 664 22.55 -28.85 -4.63
CA VAL A 664 21.60 -27.81 -4.26
C VAL A 664 21.56 -27.70 -2.74
N ASN A 665 22.16 -26.64 -2.20
CA ASN A 665 22.28 -26.44 -0.76
C ASN A 665 21.33 -25.38 -0.17
N TRP A 666 20.58 -24.64 -1.00
CA TRP A 666 19.50 -23.77 -0.53
C TRP A 666 18.19 -24.53 -0.72
N THR A 667 17.73 -25.09 0.38
CA THR A 667 16.51 -25.90 0.48
C THR A 667 15.41 -25.16 1.22
N ILE A 668 15.76 -24.16 2.03
CA ILE A 668 14.83 -23.28 2.74
C ILE A 668 15.27 -21.81 2.63
N LEU A 669 14.31 -20.90 2.75
CA LEU A 669 14.49 -19.44 2.64
C LEU A 669 15.60 -18.90 3.57
N ASP A 670 15.70 -19.39 4.81
CA ASP A 670 16.70 -18.94 5.80
C ASP A 670 18.15 -19.10 5.31
N GLN A 671 18.42 -20.13 4.49
CA GLN A 671 19.75 -20.38 3.94
C GLN A 671 20.11 -19.33 2.87
N VAL A 672 19.13 -18.94 2.06
CA VAL A 672 19.29 -17.87 1.06
C VAL A 672 19.57 -16.54 1.75
N ILE A 673 18.78 -16.20 2.78
CA ILE A 673 18.98 -14.99 3.60
C ILE A 673 20.37 -14.97 4.22
N THR A 674 20.82 -16.09 4.78
CA THR A 674 22.15 -16.19 5.35
C THR A 674 23.23 -15.90 4.30
N SER A 675 23.07 -16.44 3.08
CA SER A 675 24.00 -16.16 1.98
C SER A 675 23.98 -14.70 1.55
N ILE A 676 22.81 -14.05 1.52
CA ILE A 676 22.67 -12.63 1.19
C ILE A 676 23.43 -11.78 2.21
N VAL A 677 23.18 -12.01 3.50
CA VAL A 677 23.81 -11.23 4.58
C VAL A 677 25.33 -11.40 4.58
N ASN A 678 25.84 -12.59 4.27
CA ASN A 678 27.28 -12.84 4.16
C ASN A 678 27.91 -12.13 2.96
N THR A 679 27.17 -11.97 1.85
CA THR A 679 27.69 -11.42 0.59
C THR A 679 27.47 -9.91 0.48
N LEU A 680 26.39 -9.41 1.05
CA LEU A 680 25.93 -8.01 1.00
C LEU A 680 25.66 -7.50 2.42
N PRO A 681 26.70 -7.07 3.17
CA PRO A 681 26.58 -6.66 4.56
C PRO A 681 25.60 -5.49 4.80
N GLN A 682 25.39 -4.63 3.80
CA GLN A 682 24.40 -3.55 3.84
C GLN A 682 22.95 -4.07 3.97
N LEU A 683 22.71 -5.33 3.63
CA LEU A 683 21.42 -6.02 3.80
C LEU A 683 21.35 -6.86 5.07
N LYS A 684 22.33 -6.78 5.99
CA LYS A 684 22.38 -7.62 7.20
C LYS A 684 21.07 -7.63 7.99
N GLY A 685 20.40 -6.49 8.09
CA GLY A 685 19.14 -6.34 8.83
C GLY A 685 17.99 -7.19 8.29
N ILE A 686 18.00 -7.67 7.03
CA ILE A 686 16.88 -8.47 6.49
C ILE A 686 16.64 -9.78 7.28
N LYS A 687 17.66 -10.27 7.99
CA LYS A 687 17.57 -11.44 8.87
C LYS A 687 16.61 -11.19 10.04
N ASP A 688 16.54 -9.95 10.51
CA ASP A 688 15.74 -9.55 11.67
C ASP A 688 14.34 -9.05 11.26
N ALA A 689 14.01 -9.04 9.96
CA ALA A 689 12.71 -8.61 9.46
C ALA A 689 11.56 -9.55 9.88
N ALA A 690 11.87 -10.83 10.13
CA ALA A 690 10.94 -11.82 10.65
C ALA A 690 11.70 -12.98 11.33
N PRO A 691 11.05 -13.74 12.25
CA PRO A 691 11.63 -14.96 12.79
C PRO A 691 11.94 -16.00 11.70
N ASN A 692 12.89 -16.89 11.99
CA ASN A 692 13.29 -17.98 11.11
C ASN A 692 12.23 -19.11 11.07
N SER A 693 12.43 -20.08 10.18
CA SER A 693 11.57 -21.26 9.97
C SER A 693 11.38 -22.14 11.21
N THR A 694 12.33 -22.11 12.16
CA THR A 694 12.31 -22.94 13.38
C THR A 694 11.59 -22.28 14.55
N PHE A 695 11.18 -21.01 14.43
CA PHE A 695 10.44 -20.32 15.48
C PHE A 695 9.14 -21.07 15.85
N ARG A 696 8.93 -21.27 17.15
CA ARG A 696 7.75 -21.92 17.72
C ARG A 696 7.29 -21.19 18.96
N VAL A 697 5.99 -21.21 19.23
CA VAL A 697 5.41 -20.78 20.51
C VAL A 697 4.91 -22.03 21.22
N HIS A 698 5.48 -22.33 22.40
CA HIS A 698 5.17 -23.57 23.14
C HIS A 698 5.29 -24.84 22.29
N GLY A 699 6.34 -24.92 21.44
CA GLY A 699 6.58 -26.05 20.54
C GLY A 699 5.70 -26.08 19.28
N GLN A 700 4.71 -25.19 19.17
CA GLN A 700 3.79 -25.14 18.04
C GLN A 700 4.22 -24.09 17.00
N LYS A 701 3.95 -24.39 15.73
CA LYS A 701 3.95 -23.40 14.65
C LYS A 701 2.80 -22.40 14.82
N LEU A 702 2.83 -21.31 14.07
CA LEU A 702 1.73 -20.34 14.02
C LEU A 702 0.66 -20.80 13.03
N SER A 703 -0.62 -20.73 13.38
CA SER A 703 -1.71 -21.15 12.48
C SER A 703 -1.98 -20.10 11.40
N ARG A 704 -2.22 -20.53 10.16
CA ARG A 704 -2.71 -19.67 9.06
C ARG A 704 -4.23 -19.60 8.97
N SER A 705 -4.93 -20.54 9.59
CA SER A 705 -6.40 -20.57 9.59
C SER A 705 -6.97 -20.39 11.00
N PRO A 706 -8.13 -19.75 11.16
CA PRO A 706 -8.79 -19.64 12.46
C PRO A 706 -9.36 -20.99 12.91
N HIS A 707 -9.50 -21.19 14.22
CA HIS A 707 -10.05 -22.45 14.80
C HIS A 707 -11.43 -22.84 14.24
N ARG A 708 -12.20 -21.85 13.79
CA ARG A 708 -13.55 -22.02 13.23
C ARG A 708 -13.57 -22.66 11.84
N ILE A 709 -12.42 -22.81 11.17
CA ILE A 709 -12.32 -23.56 9.92
C ILE A 709 -12.62 -25.06 10.12
N SER A 710 -12.49 -25.56 11.37
CA SER A 710 -12.50 -27.00 11.66
C SER A 710 -13.88 -27.66 11.45
N GLY A 711 -13.95 -28.55 10.44
CA GLY A 711 -14.71 -29.80 10.47
C GLY A 711 -16.03 -29.89 9.69
N ARG A 712 -16.64 -28.80 9.23
CA ARG A 712 -17.93 -28.86 8.51
C ARG A 712 -17.83 -28.72 6.99
N THR A 713 -16.71 -28.20 6.50
CA THR A 713 -16.54 -27.88 5.08
C THR A 713 -15.34 -28.66 4.54
N SER A 714 -15.55 -29.95 4.27
CA SER A 714 -14.54 -30.76 3.56
C SER A 714 -14.26 -30.08 2.22
N VAL A 715 -13.00 -29.62 2.05
CA VAL A 715 -12.60 -28.76 0.93
C VAL A 715 -12.85 -29.46 -0.40
N LEU A 716 -12.63 -30.77 -0.44
CA LEU A 716 -12.70 -31.59 -1.65
C LEU A 716 -13.76 -32.69 -1.54
N ALA A 717 -14.77 -32.57 -0.67
CA ALA A 717 -15.79 -33.62 -0.47
C ALA A 717 -16.53 -34.03 -1.76
N ASN A 718 -16.65 -33.10 -2.72
CA ASN A 718 -17.23 -33.37 -4.04
C ASN A 718 -16.35 -34.25 -4.94
N ILE A 719 -15.07 -34.42 -4.59
CA ILE A 719 -14.07 -35.24 -5.30
C ILE A 719 -13.72 -36.47 -4.46
N ASN A 720 -13.40 -36.27 -3.18
CA ASN A 720 -13.05 -37.32 -2.23
C ASN A 720 -13.50 -36.92 -0.82
N VAL A 721 -14.28 -37.78 -0.16
CA VAL A 721 -14.75 -37.57 1.21
C VAL A 721 -13.60 -37.61 2.22
N HIS A 722 -12.49 -38.30 1.89
CA HIS A 722 -11.27 -38.25 2.68
C HIS A 722 -10.52 -36.94 2.44
N GLU A 723 -10.39 -36.15 3.51
CA GLU A 723 -9.62 -34.91 3.47
C GLU A 723 -8.13 -35.21 3.36
N GLN A 724 -7.47 -34.57 2.39
CA GLN A 724 -6.05 -34.77 2.17
C GLN A 724 -5.24 -34.13 3.30
N ARG A 725 -4.08 -34.72 3.58
CA ARG A 725 -3.11 -34.14 4.52
C ARG A 725 -2.67 -32.77 4.01
N GLN A 726 -2.75 -31.76 4.88
CA GLN A 726 -2.27 -30.40 4.58
C GLN A 726 -0.76 -30.39 4.28
N PRO A 727 -0.29 -29.50 3.39
CA PRO A 727 1.12 -29.38 3.05
C PRO A 727 1.94 -28.92 4.26
N GLN A 728 3.21 -29.34 4.31
CA GLN A 728 4.14 -28.88 5.32
C GLN A 728 4.92 -27.67 4.82
N ASP A 729 4.79 -26.57 5.53
CA ASP A 729 5.63 -25.41 5.33
C ASP A 729 7.03 -25.68 5.91
N LYS A 730 8.08 -25.58 5.11
CA LYS A 730 9.47 -25.76 5.57
C LYS A 730 10.22 -24.45 5.71
N ASP A 731 9.76 -23.41 5.04
CA ASP A 731 10.42 -22.13 4.89
C ASP A 731 10.08 -21.15 6.03
N THR A 732 9.00 -21.40 6.76
CA THR A 732 8.47 -20.45 7.73
C THR A 732 8.01 -21.09 9.04
N MET A 733 7.72 -20.24 10.01
CA MET A 733 7.15 -20.59 11.31
C MET A 733 5.65 -20.96 11.25
N PHE A 734 5.02 -20.90 10.08
CA PHE A 734 3.58 -21.09 9.91
C PHE A 734 3.20 -22.52 9.51
N ALA A 735 1.96 -22.90 9.79
CA ALA A 735 1.33 -24.12 9.32
C ALA A 735 0.16 -23.79 8.39
N PHE A 736 0.02 -24.53 7.28
CA PHE A 736 -1.14 -24.46 6.37
C PHE A 736 -2.39 -25.13 6.98
N SER A 737 -2.75 -24.71 8.19
CA SER A 737 -3.91 -25.23 8.92
C SER A 737 -4.29 -24.30 10.08
N MET A 738 -5.35 -24.69 10.80
CA MET A 738 -5.71 -24.13 12.11
C MET A 738 -4.88 -24.70 13.27
N GLU A 739 -4.16 -25.80 13.03
CA GLU A 739 -3.29 -26.40 14.03
C GLU A 739 -2.04 -25.53 14.20
N GLY A 740 -1.95 -24.89 15.37
CA GLY A 740 -0.87 -23.99 15.70
C GLY A 740 -1.29 -22.96 16.74
N ASN A 741 -0.32 -22.18 17.21
CA ASN A 741 -0.57 -21.11 18.15
C ASN A 741 -1.14 -19.87 17.43
N ASN A 742 -2.26 -19.38 17.93
CA ASN A 742 -2.88 -18.10 17.53
C ASN A 742 -3.31 -17.25 18.72
N GLN A 743 -2.80 -17.55 19.91
CA GLN A 743 -3.19 -16.83 21.13
C GLN A 743 -2.83 -15.34 20.99
N PRO A 744 -3.69 -14.40 21.45
CA PRO A 744 -3.41 -12.97 21.38
C PRO A 744 -2.15 -12.55 22.15
N ASN A 745 -1.88 -13.21 23.29
CA ASN A 745 -0.73 -12.93 24.16
C ASN A 745 0.49 -13.81 23.84
N ALA A 746 0.53 -14.46 22.67
CA ALA A 746 1.70 -15.22 22.25
C ALA A 746 2.82 -14.27 21.79
N PRO A 747 4.09 -14.56 22.14
CA PRO A 747 5.22 -13.67 21.82
C PRO A 747 5.59 -13.67 20.34
N ARG A 748 4.76 -13.05 19.50
CA ARG A 748 4.90 -13.00 18.04
C ARG A 748 4.46 -11.65 17.45
N SER A 749 5.21 -11.16 16.47
CA SER A 749 4.86 -9.97 15.68
C SER A 749 4.11 -10.32 14.39
N GLN A 750 4.30 -11.52 13.85
CA GLN A 750 3.69 -11.95 12.61
C GLN A 750 2.29 -12.53 12.86
N ILE A 751 1.25 -11.78 12.47
CA ILE A 751 -0.16 -12.09 12.73
C ILE A 751 -0.91 -12.25 11.40
N PRO A 752 -1.28 -13.49 10.99
CA PRO A 752 -1.97 -13.73 9.72
C PRO A 752 -3.40 -13.17 9.68
N PHE A 753 -4.13 -13.32 10.78
CA PHE A 753 -5.51 -12.85 10.95
C PHE A 753 -5.72 -12.38 12.39
N ALA A 754 -6.60 -11.40 12.58
CA ALA A 754 -6.96 -10.91 13.91
C ALA A 754 -8.10 -11.75 14.49
N TRP A 755 -7.83 -12.47 15.59
CA TRP A 755 -8.83 -13.25 16.30
C TRP A 755 -8.47 -13.36 17.77
N ALA A 756 -9.47 -13.26 18.64
CA ALA A 756 -9.32 -13.54 20.07
C ALA A 756 -10.60 -14.23 20.59
N PRO A 757 -10.55 -14.95 21.71
CA PRO A 757 -11.75 -15.50 22.33
C PRO A 757 -12.83 -14.42 22.51
N GLY A 758 -14.03 -14.65 21.97
CA GLY A 758 -15.14 -13.68 21.99
C GLY A 758 -15.08 -12.58 20.92
N TRP A 759 -14.00 -12.51 20.12
CA TRP A 759 -13.77 -11.51 19.08
C TRP A 759 -13.40 -12.17 17.76
N ASN A 760 -14.37 -12.28 16.85
CA ASN A 760 -14.18 -12.91 15.54
C ASN A 760 -14.00 -11.90 14.41
N SER A 761 -14.37 -10.63 14.62
CA SER A 761 -14.20 -9.56 13.63
C SER A 761 -12.79 -8.96 13.65
N PRO A 762 -12.39 -8.22 12.58
CA PRO A 762 -11.10 -7.52 12.53
C PRO A 762 -10.90 -6.50 13.66
N GLN A 763 -11.95 -6.14 14.39
CA GLN A 763 -11.85 -5.29 15.59
C GLN A 763 -11.05 -5.95 16.73
N ALA A 764 -10.76 -7.26 16.63
CA ALA A 764 -9.88 -7.99 17.54
C ALA A 764 -8.43 -7.48 17.58
N TRP A 765 -8.00 -6.64 16.62
CA TRP A 765 -6.66 -6.02 16.63
C TRP A 765 -6.33 -5.31 17.95
N ASN A 766 -7.34 -4.80 18.67
CA ASN A 766 -7.15 -4.21 20.00
C ASN A 766 -6.50 -5.16 21.02
N LYS A 767 -6.66 -6.48 20.88
CA LYS A 767 -6.06 -7.48 21.77
C LYS A 767 -4.57 -7.72 21.51
N PHE A 768 -4.07 -7.34 20.34
CA PHE A 768 -2.68 -7.56 19.93
C PHE A 768 -1.77 -6.34 20.16
N GLN A 769 -2.34 -5.22 20.59
CA GLN A 769 -1.65 -3.94 20.79
C GLN A 769 -1.29 -3.72 22.26
N ILE A 770 -0.22 -2.95 22.53
CA ILE A 770 0.17 -2.55 23.89
C ILE A 770 -0.94 -1.70 24.50
N GLU A 771 -1.24 -0.59 23.83
CA GLU A 771 -2.46 0.18 23.99
C GLU A 771 -3.21 0.21 22.67
N VAL A 772 -4.53 0.33 22.71
CA VAL A 772 -5.32 0.37 21.48
C VAL A 772 -4.92 1.60 20.66
N GLY A 773 -4.51 1.38 19.40
CA GLY A 773 -3.99 2.42 18.50
C GLY A 773 -2.46 2.61 18.56
N ASP A 774 -1.76 1.80 19.36
CA ASP A 774 -0.30 1.84 19.50
C ASP A 774 0.37 0.62 18.84
N GLN A 775 1.67 0.44 19.05
CA GLN A 775 2.48 -0.69 18.58
C GLN A 775 1.91 -2.04 19.04
N LEU A 776 2.21 -3.08 18.25
CA LEU A 776 1.90 -4.46 18.64
C LEU A 776 2.71 -4.87 19.89
N ARG A 777 2.12 -5.71 20.76
CA ARG A 777 2.71 -6.16 22.04
C ARG A 777 4.11 -6.74 21.92
N TYR A 778 4.40 -7.37 20.79
CA TYR A 778 5.67 -8.05 20.51
C TYR A 778 6.42 -7.41 19.34
N GLY A 779 6.21 -6.11 19.13
CA GLY A 779 6.86 -5.31 18.10
C GLY A 779 6.15 -5.38 16.74
N ASP A 780 6.25 -4.28 15.98
CA ASP A 780 5.71 -4.24 14.63
C ASP A 780 6.65 -4.95 13.63
N PRO A 781 6.10 -5.71 12.67
CA PRO A 781 6.90 -6.36 11.63
C PRO A 781 7.77 -5.41 10.79
N GLY A 782 8.98 -5.90 10.47
CA GLY A 782 9.92 -5.24 9.56
C GLY A 782 10.92 -4.30 10.25
N ILE A 783 12.10 -4.17 9.66
CA ILE A 783 13.25 -3.46 10.24
C ILE A 783 13.82 -2.43 9.28
N ARG A 784 14.22 -1.26 9.79
CA ARG A 784 14.86 -0.23 8.98
C ARG A 784 16.33 -0.55 8.77
N LEU A 785 16.78 -0.46 7.52
CA LEU A 785 18.18 -0.75 7.15
C LEU A 785 19.06 0.49 7.16
N PHE A 786 18.49 1.67 6.91
CA PHE A 786 19.24 2.92 6.97
C PHE A 786 19.30 3.43 8.41
N VAL A 787 20.52 3.67 8.87
CA VAL A 787 20.81 4.34 10.14
C VAL A 787 21.18 5.77 9.82
N LEU A 788 20.68 6.73 10.61
CA LEU A 788 20.99 8.14 10.40
C LEU A 788 22.50 8.38 10.61
N ASN A 789 23.19 8.74 9.53
CA ASN A 789 24.60 9.10 9.59
C ASN A 789 24.77 10.61 9.95
N LYS A 790 25.92 10.98 10.51
CA LYS A 790 26.27 12.40 10.79
C LYS A 790 26.86 13.11 9.57
N GLU A 791 27.25 12.36 8.55
CA GLU A 791 27.77 12.94 7.31
C GLU A 791 26.69 13.72 6.56
N THR A 792 27.12 14.72 5.81
CA THR A 792 26.23 15.55 5.00
C THR A 792 26.78 15.66 3.58
N LEU A 793 25.93 15.41 2.59
CA LEU A 793 26.29 15.52 1.19
C LEU A 793 26.64 16.98 0.81
N PRO A 794 27.53 17.22 -0.17
CA PRO A 794 27.77 18.56 -0.70
C PRO A 794 26.49 19.15 -1.31
N TRP A 795 26.46 20.47 -1.48
CA TRP A 795 25.34 21.11 -2.19
C TRP A 795 25.29 20.62 -3.64
N PHE A 796 24.14 20.15 -4.07
CA PHE A 796 23.92 19.85 -5.50
C PHE A 796 23.82 21.16 -6.27
N THR A 797 24.50 21.27 -7.41
CA THR A 797 24.64 22.54 -8.17
C THR A 797 24.00 22.50 -9.56
N SER A 798 23.43 21.36 -9.97
CA SER A 798 22.88 21.14 -11.31
C SER A 798 21.49 21.76 -11.48
N ILE A 799 21.42 23.09 -11.48
CA ILE A 799 20.18 23.84 -11.72
C ILE A 799 19.80 23.75 -13.21
N PRO A 800 18.58 23.32 -13.57
CA PRO A 800 18.16 23.28 -14.96
C PRO A 800 17.93 24.70 -15.53
N LYS A 801 18.10 24.81 -16.85
CA LYS A 801 17.79 26.05 -17.58
C LYS A 801 16.29 26.36 -17.49
N PRO A 802 15.88 27.64 -17.61
CA PRO A 802 14.47 27.99 -17.68
C PRO A 802 13.78 27.23 -18.82
N PHE A 803 12.53 26.83 -18.62
CA PHE A 803 11.78 26.14 -19.65
C PHE A 803 11.34 27.11 -20.73
N ILE A 804 11.83 26.86 -21.95
CA ILE A 804 11.51 27.66 -23.14
C ILE A 804 10.43 26.92 -23.92
N THR A 805 9.25 27.52 -24.02
CA THR A 805 8.19 27.01 -24.89
C THR A 805 8.63 27.17 -26.35
N THR A 806 8.71 26.05 -27.08
CA THR A 806 8.99 26.05 -28.51
C THR A 806 7.74 25.71 -29.30
N THR A 807 7.59 26.27 -30.49
CA THR A 807 6.47 25.95 -31.42
C THR A 807 6.70 24.66 -32.20
N ASN A 808 7.95 24.19 -32.27
CA ASN A 808 8.35 23.17 -33.24
C ASN A 808 8.27 21.74 -32.68
N TYR A 809 8.26 21.57 -31.36
CA TYR A 809 8.11 20.27 -30.72
C TYR A 809 7.50 20.42 -29.33
N TYR A 810 6.96 19.31 -28.82
CA TYR A 810 6.34 19.22 -27.49
C TYR A 810 7.09 18.20 -26.61
N HIS A 811 7.05 18.41 -25.31
CA HIS A 811 7.58 17.49 -24.31
C HIS A 811 6.48 16.74 -23.58
N ILE A 812 6.74 15.47 -23.25
CA ILE A 812 5.80 14.64 -22.48
C ILE A 812 5.88 15.00 -20.99
N ALA A 813 4.75 15.41 -20.43
CA ALA A 813 4.53 15.57 -19.00
C ALA A 813 3.83 14.31 -18.43
N PRO A 814 4.33 13.74 -17.33
CA PRO A 814 3.77 12.50 -16.80
C PRO A 814 2.47 12.75 -16.02
N TYR A 815 1.46 11.94 -16.32
CA TYR A 815 0.29 11.76 -15.48
C TYR A 815 0.25 10.29 -15.08
N TYR A 816 -0.02 10.01 -13.81
CA TYR A 816 -0.22 8.64 -13.33
C TYR A 816 -1.63 8.51 -12.78
N ASN A 817 -2.18 7.30 -12.87
CA ASN A 817 -3.49 6.97 -12.34
C ASN A 817 -3.32 5.89 -11.28
N LEU A 818 -3.88 6.13 -10.08
CA LEU A 818 -3.90 5.16 -8.99
C LEU A 818 -4.42 3.81 -9.47
N LEU A 819 -5.50 3.83 -10.25
CA LEU A 819 -6.07 2.65 -10.90
C LEU A 819 -5.59 2.61 -12.36
N GLY A 820 -4.62 1.75 -12.64
CA GLY A 820 -4.21 1.43 -14.02
C GLY A 820 -2.73 1.65 -14.34
N SER A 821 -2.07 2.64 -13.75
CA SER A 821 -0.66 2.91 -14.08
C SER A 821 0.30 1.85 -13.55
N GLU A 822 -0.05 1.10 -12.51
CA GLU A 822 0.79 0.04 -11.96
C GLU A 822 0.61 -1.28 -12.73
N GLU A 823 1.71 -2.03 -12.91
CA GLU A 823 1.82 -3.16 -13.84
C GLU A 823 0.94 -4.37 -13.49
N MET A 824 0.88 -4.76 -12.22
CA MET A 824 0.20 -5.98 -11.78
C MET A 824 -1.29 -5.74 -11.55
N SER A 825 -1.65 -4.69 -10.84
CA SER A 825 -3.05 -4.36 -10.52
C SER A 825 -3.89 -4.13 -11.78
N GLN A 826 -3.35 -3.54 -12.84
CA GLN A 826 -4.07 -3.35 -14.11
C GLN A 826 -4.41 -4.68 -14.83
N ARG A 827 -3.73 -5.78 -14.50
CA ARG A 827 -4.04 -7.13 -15.01
C ARG A 827 -5.23 -7.77 -14.30
N SER A 828 -5.70 -7.19 -13.19
CA SER A 828 -6.90 -7.62 -12.47
C SER A 828 -8.16 -7.30 -13.28
N THR A 829 -9.09 -8.26 -13.37
CA THR A 829 -10.33 -8.12 -14.16
C THR A 829 -11.23 -6.98 -13.67
N ILE A 830 -11.21 -6.66 -12.38
CA ILE A 830 -11.98 -5.55 -11.84
C ILE A 830 -11.36 -4.19 -12.21
N PHE A 831 -10.03 -4.11 -12.30
CA PHE A 831 -9.31 -2.90 -12.72
C PHE A 831 -9.45 -2.67 -14.21
N GLN A 832 -9.36 -3.72 -15.05
CA GLN A 832 -9.60 -3.58 -16.50
C GLN A 832 -10.95 -2.92 -16.82
N LYS A 833 -11.96 -3.10 -15.98
CA LYS A 833 -13.28 -2.46 -16.12
C LYS A 833 -13.40 -1.07 -15.49
N SER A 834 -12.43 -0.69 -14.66
CA SER A 834 -12.43 0.54 -13.85
C SER A 834 -11.32 1.53 -14.25
N ILE A 835 -10.38 1.12 -15.10
CA ILE A 835 -9.34 2.00 -15.66
C ILE A 835 -10.01 3.07 -16.50
N SER A 836 -9.66 4.32 -16.23
CA SER A 836 -10.12 5.45 -17.02
C SER A 836 -9.56 5.35 -18.45
N PRO A 837 -10.34 5.76 -19.47
CA PRO A 837 -9.83 5.84 -20.84
C PRO A 837 -8.55 6.66 -20.91
N ALA A 838 -7.65 6.24 -21.80
CA ALA A 838 -6.44 6.98 -22.11
C ALA A 838 -6.79 8.31 -22.78
N ILE A 839 -6.36 9.43 -22.22
CA ILE A 839 -6.65 10.78 -22.70
C ILE A 839 -5.36 11.57 -22.78
N LEU A 840 -5.14 12.27 -23.89
CA LEU A 840 -4.04 13.23 -24.04
C LEU A 840 -4.46 14.56 -23.45
N ILE A 841 -3.63 15.16 -22.60
CA ILE A 841 -3.91 16.46 -21.97
C ILE A 841 -3.05 17.52 -22.65
N ILE A 842 -3.67 18.63 -23.07
CA ILE A 842 -2.98 19.75 -23.73
C ILE A 842 -3.42 21.08 -23.13
N ASN A 843 -2.53 22.08 -23.17
CA ASN A 843 -2.92 23.44 -22.83
C ASN A 843 -4.01 23.96 -23.79
N SER A 844 -5.04 24.59 -23.23
CA SER A 844 -6.14 25.20 -24.03
C SER A 844 -5.67 26.17 -25.12
N GLY A 845 -4.61 26.95 -24.88
CA GLY A 845 -4.02 27.86 -25.86
C GLY A 845 -3.25 27.14 -26.97
N ASP A 846 -2.56 26.05 -26.66
CA ASP A 846 -1.90 25.23 -27.68
C ASP A 846 -2.93 24.48 -28.53
N ALA A 847 -4.01 23.98 -27.92
CA ALA A 847 -5.12 23.37 -28.65
C ALA A 847 -5.80 24.37 -29.60
N ALA A 848 -6.06 25.59 -29.13
CA ALA A 848 -6.64 26.65 -29.96
C ALA A 848 -5.73 26.99 -31.16
N ARG A 849 -4.41 27.04 -30.95
CA ARG A 849 -3.44 27.26 -32.02
C ARG A 849 -3.44 26.12 -33.06
N LEU A 850 -3.62 24.88 -32.60
CA LEU A 850 -3.72 23.70 -33.45
C LEU A 850 -5.10 23.52 -34.10
N GLY A 851 -6.10 24.33 -33.72
CA GLY A 851 -7.46 24.24 -34.24
C GLY A 851 -8.28 23.07 -33.69
N TRP A 852 -7.82 22.42 -32.62
CA TRP A 852 -8.45 21.22 -32.08
C TRP A 852 -9.65 21.53 -31.19
N LYS A 853 -10.61 20.60 -31.15
CA LYS A 853 -11.75 20.63 -30.22
C LYS A 853 -11.51 19.63 -29.08
N ASN A 854 -12.21 19.85 -27.97
CA ASN A 854 -12.20 18.89 -26.87
C ASN A 854 -12.76 17.54 -27.38
N ASN A 855 -12.12 16.44 -27.03
CA ASN A 855 -12.37 15.09 -27.55
C ASN A 855 -12.01 14.85 -29.03
N SER A 856 -11.35 15.78 -29.74
CA SER A 856 -10.70 15.46 -31.02
C SER A 856 -9.73 14.29 -30.83
N ILE A 857 -9.68 13.36 -31.79
CA ILE A 857 -8.72 12.25 -31.78
C ILE A 857 -7.44 12.74 -32.44
N VAL A 858 -6.32 12.56 -31.77
CA VAL A 858 -5.00 12.98 -32.28
C VAL A 858 -4.06 11.81 -32.40
N GLU A 859 -3.23 11.86 -33.43
CA GLU A 859 -2.09 10.98 -33.61
C GLU A 859 -0.85 11.60 -32.98
N LEU A 860 -0.24 10.88 -32.04
CA LEU A 860 1.03 11.21 -31.43
C LEU A 860 2.04 10.13 -31.79
N VAL A 861 3.19 10.52 -32.34
CA VAL A 861 4.34 9.63 -32.54
C VAL A 861 5.46 10.06 -31.61
N CYS A 862 5.94 9.12 -30.79
CA CYS A 862 7.05 9.35 -29.89
C CYS A 862 7.87 8.07 -29.70
N ALA A 863 9.18 8.15 -29.94
CA ALA A 863 10.11 7.04 -29.73
C ALA A 863 9.73 5.75 -30.50
N GLY A 864 9.12 5.92 -31.68
CA GLY A 864 8.65 4.82 -32.54
C GLY A 864 7.29 4.22 -32.16
N GLU A 865 6.62 4.74 -31.12
CA GLU A 865 5.25 4.36 -30.76
C GLU A 865 4.27 5.38 -31.35
N THR A 866 3.19 4.88 -31.95
CA THR A 866 2.08 5.70 -32.47
C THR A 866 0.87 5.50 -31.58
N LEU A 867 0.34 6.59 -31.03
CA LEU A 867 -0.82 6.61 -30.14
C LEU A 867 -1.94 7.44 -30.76
N HIS A 868 -3.17 6.89 -30.74
CA HIS A 868 -4.38 7.61 -31.13
C HIS A 868 -5.23 7.87 -29.88
N LEU A 869 -5.29 9.12 -29.44
CA LEU A 869 -5.92 9.47 -28.16
C LEU A 869 -6.89 10.63 -28.30
N PRO A 870 -8.04 10.61 -27.59
CA PRO A 870 -8.87 11.80 -27.45
C PRO A 870 -8.16 12.86 -26.60
N VAL A 871 -8.37 14.12 -26.96
CA VAL A 871 -7.75 15.27 -26.28
C VAL A 871 -8.67 15.85 -25.20
N ARG A 872 -8.08 16.19 -24.05
CA ARG A 872 -8.70 17.01 -23.00
C ARG A 872 -7.88 18.28 -22.74
N PHE A 873 -8.57 19.40 -22.60
CA PHE A 873 -7.90 20.67 -22.34
C PHE A 873 -7.62 20.87 -20.84
N SER A 874 -6.43 21.39 -20.55
CA SER A 874 -6.06 21.93 -19.24
C SER A 874 -5.71 23.41 -19.37
N MET A 875 -6.11 24.21 -18.39
CA MET A 875 -5.70 25.61 -18.29
C MET A 875 -4.38 25.77 -17.54
N LEU A 876 -4.00 24.79 -16.73
CA LEU A 876 -2.85 24.85 -15.81
C LEU A 876 -1.61 24.19 -16.40
N LEU A 877 -1.78 23.17 -17.26
CA LEU A 877 -0.66 22.56 -17.97
C LEU A 877 0.04 23.63 -18.82
N ARG A 878 1.35 23.82 -18.63
CA ARG A 878 2.12 24.85 -19.32
C ARG A 878 2.19 24.59 -20.83
N ARG A 879 2.16 25.65 -21.63
CA ARG A 879 2.30 25.57 -23.10
C ARG A 879 3.63 24.91 -23.52
N GLY A 880 3.58 24.08 -24.55
CA GLY A 880 4.68 23.24 -25.04
C GLY A 880 4.81 21.89 -24.34
N LEU A 881 3.93 21.58 -23.38
CA LEU A 881 3.84 20.28 -22.74
C LEU A 881 2.59 19.52 -23.21
N ILE A 882 2.71 18.20 -23.26
CA ILE A 882 1.63 17.26 -23.54
C ILE A 882 1.56 16.26 -22.40
N GLY A 883 0.44 16.23 -21.68
CA GLY A 883 0.19 15.30 -20.61
C GLY A 883 -0.22 13.92 -21.14
N LEU A 884 0.45 12.87 -20.67
CA LEU A 884 0.10 11.48 -20.99
C LEU A 884 -0.05 10.63 -19.73
N PRO A 885 -1.09 9.78 -19.64
CA PRO A 885 -1.29 8.87 -18.51
C PRO A 885 -0.35 7.67 -18.63
N LEU A 886 0.88 7.81 -18.15
CA LEU A 886 1.92 6.80 -18.28
C LEU A 886 1.58 5.54 -17.47
N GLY A 887 1.93 4.38 -18.05
CA GLY A 887 1.83 3.07 -17.41
C GLY A 887 0.47 2.39 -17.52
N ILE A 888 -0.58 3.08 -18.00
CA ILE A 888 -1.85 2.43 -18.34
C ILE A 888 -1.68 1.57 -19.60
N PRO A 889 -2.60 0.63 -19.89
CA PRO A 889 -2.49 -0.23 -21.06
C PRO A 889 -2.23 0.57 -22.35
N ASN A 890 -1.22 0.16 -23.11
CA ASN A 890 -0.75 0.77 -24.37
C ASN A 890 -0.08 2.15 -24.26
N ILE A 891 0.12 2.70 -23.06
CA ILE A 891 0.91 3.94 -22.87
C ILE A 891 2.14 3.61 -22.02
N PRO A 892 3.29 3.31 -22.65
CA PRO A 892 4.46 2.83 -21.94
C PRO A 892 5.14 3.91 -21.10
N VAL A 893 5.78 3.49 -20.01
CA VAL A 893 6.45 4.40 -19.06
C VAL A 893 7.75 4.99 -19.62
N PHE A 894 8.39 4.33 -20.59
CA PHE A 894 9.64 4.81 -21.20
C PHE A 894 9.50 6.09 -22.05
N LEU A 895 8.26 6.54 -22.29
CA LEU A 895 7.95 7.82 -22.94
C LEU A 895 8.21 9.02 -22.02
N LEU A 896 8.41 8.79 -20.71
CA LEU A 896 8.71 9.83 -19.73
C LEU A 896 9.83 10.76 -20.20
N GLY A 897 9.55 12.06 -20.26
CA GLY A 897 10.52 13.10 -20.62
C GLY A 897 10.98 13.09 -22.09
N ARG A 898 10.39 12.24 -22.95
CA ARG A 898 10.72 12.21 -24.38
C ARG A 898 10.11 13.40 -25.12
N LYS A 899 10.75 13.76 -26.23
CA LYS A 899 10.23 14.72 -27.20
C LYS A 899 9.27 14.01 -28.14
N ILE A 900 8.17 14.67 -28.48
CA ILE A 900 7.20 14.16 -29.44
C ILE A 900 7.73 14.42 -30.85
N ASP A 901 7.77 13.36 -31.66
CA ASP A 901 8.29 13.38 -33.03
C ASP A 901 7.24 13.91 -34.02
N LYS A 902 5.96 13.56 -33.81
CA LYS A 902 4.81 13.99 -34.62
C LYS A 902 3.57 14.17 -33.75
N LEU A 903 2.78 15.21 -34.00
CA LEU A 903 1.54 15.51 -33.28
C LEU A 903 0.52 16.18 -34.21
N GLU A 904 -0.51 15.44 -34.63
CA GLU A 904 -1.49 15.88 -35.64
C GLU A 904 -2.91 15.41 -35.29
N GLU A 905 -3.95 16.10 -35.78
CA GLU A 905 -5.33 15.59 -35.69
C GLU A 905 -5.46 14.36 -36.58
N ALA A 906 -5.99 13.25 -36.06
CA ALA A 906 -6.20 12.06 -36.84
C ALA A 906 -7.29 12.34 -37.88
N ILE A 907 -6.98 12.11 -39.17
CA ILE A 907 -7.97 12.17 -40.24
C ILE A 907 -8.95 11.01 -39.99
N GLN A 908 -10.24 11.33 -39.84
CA GLN A 908 -11.31 10.34 -39.63
C GLN A 908 -11.41 9.33 -40.77
#